data_AF-M3F9H1-F1
#
_entry.id   AF-M3F9H1-F1
#
_cell.length_a   1.000
_cell.length_b   1.000
_cell.length_c   1.000
_cell.angle_alpha   90.00
_cell.angle_beta   90.00
_cell.angle_gamma   90.00
#
_symmetry.space_group_name_H-M   'P 1'
#
loop_
_entity.id
_entity.type
_entity.pdbx_description
1 polymer ?
#
loop_
_entity_poly.entity_id
_entity_poly.type
_entity_poly.pdbx_seq_one_letter_code
_entity_poly.pdbx_strand_id
1 'polypeptide(L)'
;MDRTLGDLVTGQLRRLCQVSGLGPSDADTYAHVLTDSLGAAAERSLDLPPPSRSFLSDDSTPVEFSLSFAPDAPPRLRVLLEPGCGADTLREDGRTGLRVVRSMARRWGFGTAQLDALEDLFLPPDPHGPLALWIALELRPGGVPRMKVYLNPAASGATRAAGTIREALDRLGHRHAFDALPPADGYPFFALDLGDWAAPRVKIYATHHGLPVTAAGGLCRMDSGPDSATLEEFLRTAGGFGDGAGRSSLAEARFDRRPVLTCHSFTRTTGGPTGFTLHVPVRDYARDDAQALRWAGTVLGRHGLGTDTLARSLAAVTPRPPQDGVGLIAYVALAHEEHRPPRVTAYISSEAYAVRPPNTPSADRTAPSPGRHESGPRHGNDQTFSSTSGARISMEPYRIKVVEPIALTTRQQREAALERVHYNLFDLRAEEVTIDLLSDSGTGAISAAQLAAGMEGDESYAGSRSFYRFHETVTELTGYRHILPAHQGRAAERILFNTLLEPGGIVLANTHFDTTRANVELSGCQAHDIPCAEARDLDSERPFKGNIDLDKLRSTLEGPDGSRVRVVIMTITNNGGGGQPVSMENLKQTAEICRRHGVPMILDAARFAENAWLVTRHEEGYRDRTPRQVAEEAFRLADGCVMSAKKDGIVHIGGFIGLNDPELAEKCERLLIATEGFATYGGLAGRDLDMMATGLLEVTEPAYLAERADVASHLADRVRSAGVDILEPPGLHALYLNAGRLFPHIPPHHYPGHALACRLYLEGGIRSAELGSLYLGEEDEDGNPTKSAPYELVRLALPRRVYTRSHYDHVGRTLEQIVKNAESVHGYRIVEQSPILRHFRAKLQPVTG
;
A
#
# COMPACT_ATOMS: atom_id res chain seq x y z
N MET A 1 31.02 0.83 -30.18
CA MET A 1 30.91 2.05 -29.38
C MET A 1 29.57 1.97 -28.71
N ASP A 2 29.56 1.94 -27.39
CA ASP A 2 28.35 1.87 -26.59
C ASP A 2 27.60 3.19 -26.80
N ARG A 3 26.32 3.10 -27.20
CA ARG A 3 25.52 4.26 -27.58
C ARG A 3 25.06 4.98 -26.32
N THR A 4 25.29 6.30 -26.25
CA THR A 4 24.83 7.10 -25.10
C THR A 4 23.37 7.54 -25.25
N LEU A 5 22.74 7.93 -24.14
CA LEU A 5 21.41 8.54 -24.14
C LEU A 5 21.38 9.77 -25.06
N GLY A 6 22.39 10.64 -24.97
CA GLY A 6 22.56 11.84 -25.79
C GLY A 6 22.64 11.53 -27.28
N ASP A 7 23.43 10.51 -27.67
CA ASP A 7 23.54 10.09 -29.08
C ASP A 7 22.19 9.60 -29.63
N LEU A 8 21.43 8.86 -28.82
CA LEU A 8 20.09 8.39 -29.20
C LEU A 8 19.13 9.57 -29.41
N VAL A 9 18.91 10.38 -28.37
CA VAL A 9 17.85 11.40 -28.39
C VAL A 9 18.16 12.55 -29.32
N THR A 10 19.44 12.93 -29.50
CA THR A 10 19.81 13.94 -30.50
C THR A 10 19.71 13.40 -31.92
N GLY A 11 20.04 12.13 -32.14
CA GLY A 11 19.83 11.46 -33.43
C GLY A 11 18.35 11.40 -33.81
N GLN A 12 17.49 11.03 -32.86
CA GLN A 12 16.03 11.06 -33.03
C GLN A 12 15.53 12.47 -33.33
N LEU A 13 15.96 13.46 -32.53
CA LEU A 13 15.59 14.86 -32.70
C LEU A 13 15.95 15.39 -34.10
N ARG A 14 17.16 15.13 -34.60
CA ARG A 14 17.58 15.57 -35.94
C ARG A 14 16.71 14.98 -37.05
N ARG A 15 16.39 13.69 -36.98
CA ARG A 15 15.50 13.04 -37.95
C ARG A 15 14.07 13.59 -37.85
N LEU A 16 13.58 13.86 -36.65
CA LEU A 16 12.28 14.50 -36.43
C LEU A 16 12.24 15.95 -36.96
N CYS A 17 13.32 16.72 -36.80
CA CYS A 17 13.45 18.05 -37.38
C CYS A 17 13.33 17.99 -38.91
N GLN A 18 14.02 17.05 -39.55
CA GLN A 18 13.92 16.83 -41.00
C GLN A 18 12.47 16.50 -41.43
N VAL A 19 11.79 15.61 -40.71
CA VAL A 19 10.38 15.26 -41.00
C VAL A 19 9.43 16.44 -40.79
N SER A 20 9.74 17.34 -39.85
CA SER A 20 8.93 18.52 -39.51
C SER A 20 9.28 19.78 -40.32
N GLY A 21 10.27 19.69 -41.20
CA GLY A 21 10.70 20.81 -42.05
C GLY A 21 11.62 21.85 -41.38
N LEU A 22 12.27 21.51 -40.26
CA LEU A 22 13.30 22.35 -39.65
C LEU A 22 14.67 22.11 -40.33
N GLY A 23 15.41 23.20 -40.57
CA GLY A 23 16.69 23.15 -41.26
C GLY A 23 17.79 22.45 -40.43
N PRO A 24 18.86 21.92 -41.07
CA PRO A 24 19.95 21.26 -40.37
C PRO A 24 20.61 22.12 -39.27
N SER A 25 20.79 23.42 -39.53
CA SER A 25 21.37 24.36 -38.56
C SER A 25 20.51 24.52 -37.30
N ASP A 26 19.18 24.54 -37.45
CA ASP A 26 18.26 24.58 -36.31
C ASP A 26 18.30 23.25 -35.55
N ALA A 27 18.29 22.14 -36.29
CA ALA A 27 18.35 20.79 -35.70
C ALA A 27 19.62 20.58 -34.87
N ASP A 28 20.78 21.03 -35.36
CA ASP A 28 22.03 20.97 -34.60
C ASP A 28 22.00 21.90 -33.39
N THR A 29 21.46 23.10 -33.52
CA THR A 29 21.31 24.02 -32.39
C THR A 29 20.48 23.38 -31.26
N TYR A 30 19.35 22.76 -31.62
CA TYR A 30 18.47 22.11 -30.65
C TYR A 30 19.03 20.80 -30.09
N ALA A 31 19.82 20.06 -30.87
CA ALA A 31 20.55 18.90 -30.37
C ALA A 31 21.54 19.29 -29.28
N HIS A 32 22.32 20.35 -29.47
CA HIS A 32 23.22 20.86 -28.43
C HIS A 32 22.46 21.35 -27.19
N VAL A 33 21.36 22.09 -27.38
CA VAL A 33 20.50 22.51 -26.26
C VAL A 33 20.00 21.30 -25.47
N LEU A 34 19.59 20.23 -26.13
CA LEU A 34 19.09 19.03 -25.48
C LEU A 34 20.17 18.35 -24.64
N THR A 35 21.38 18.15 -25.18
CA THR A 35 22.50 17.55 -24.44
C THR A 35 22.98 18.44 -23.29
N ASP A 36 23.10 19.75 -23.53
CA ASP A 36 23.49 20.72 -22.50
C ASP A 36 22.50 20.73 -21.32
N SER A 37 21.21 20.54 -21.63
CA SER A 37 20.15 20.53 -20.61
C SER A 37 20.12 19.25 -19.79
N LEU A 38 20.47 18.11 -20.39
CA LEU A 38 20.56 16.81 -19.70
C LEU A 38 21.89 16.67 -18.92
N GLY A 39 22.91 17.44 -19.28
CA GLY A 39 24.21 17.41 -18.62
C GLY A 39 24.84 16.00 -18.65
N ALA A 40 25.32 15.53 -17.50
CA ALA A 40 25.96 14.21 -17.38
C ALA A 40 25.05 13.04 -17.77
N ALA A 41 23.72 13.20 -17.69
CA ALA A 41 22.79 12.16 -18.13
C ALA A 41 22.89 11.90 -19.65
N ALA A 42 23.24 12.90 -20.45
CA ALA A 42 23.42 12.73 -21.90
C ALA A 42 24.59 11.79 -22.23
N GLU A 43 25.65 11.78 -21.41
CA GLU A 43 26.85 10.97 -21.63
C GLU A 43 26.69 9.52 -21.15
N ARG A 44 25.58 9.20 -20.47
CA ARG A 44 25.33 7.87 -19.90
C ARG A 44 25.13 6.83 -21.01
N SER A 45 25.81 5.69 -20.90
CA SER A 45 25.59 4.53 -21.77
C SER A 45 24.16 3.98 -21.61
N LEU A 46 23.52 3.63 -22.73
CA LEU A 46 22.22 2.96 -22.74
C LEU A 46 22.27 1.49 -22.31
N ASP A 47 23.47 0.91 -22.18
CA ASP A 47 23.63 -0.42 -21.59
C ASP A 47 23.43 -0.41 -20.06
N LEU A 48 23.43 0.79 -19.46
CA LEU A 48 23.10 0.99 -18.05
C LEU A 48 21.60 1.29 -17.89
N PRO A 49 21.00 0.95 -16.74
CA PRO A 49 19.63 1.36 -16.44
C PRO A 49 19.51 2.90 -16.45
N PRO A 50 18.28 3.44 -16.60
CA PRO A 50 18.04 4.88 -16.57
C PRO A 50 18.64 5.53 -15.33
N PRO A 51 19.12 6.79 -15.43
CA PRO A 51 19.84 7.45 -14.33
C PRO A 51 18.96 7.66 -13.08
N SER A 52 17.65 7.83 -13.28
CA SER A 52 16.63 7.86 -12.24
C SER A 52 15.29 7.44 -12.86
N ARG A 53 14.29 7.14 -12.02
CA ARG A 53 12.93 6.90 -12.49
C ARG A 53 12.28 8.25 -12.86
N SER A 54 12.24 8.58 -14.15
CA SER A 54 11.51 9.74 -14.64
C SER A 54 10.03 9.42 -14.85
N PHE A 55 9.14 10.30 -14.36
CA PHE A 55 7.68 10.19 -14.62
C PHE A 55 7.28 10.68 -16.02
N LEU A 56 8.23 11.21 -16.77
CA LEU A 56 8.02 11.79 -18.10
C LEU A 56 7.61 10.73 -19.12
N SER A 57 8.18 9.53 -19.03
CA SER A 57 7.93 8.41 -19.93
C SER A 57 7.81 7.08 -19.18
N ASP A 58 7.19 6.10 -19.81
CA ASP A 58 6.93 4.80 -19.16
C ASP A 58 8.21 3.97 -18.96
N ASP A 59 9.24 4.19 -19.79
CA ASP A 59 10.55 3.52 -19.68
C ASP A 59 11.58 4.33 -18.88
N SER A 60 11.14 5.40 -18.22
CA SER A 60 11.99 6.34 -17.46
C SER A 60 13.02 7.10 -18.30
N THR A 61 12.87 7.16 -19.62
CA THR A 61 13.65 8.08 -20.46
C THR A 61 13.31 9.53 -20.10
N PRO A 62 14.30 10.39 -19.79
CA PRO A 62 14.05 11.77 -19.38
C PRO A 62 13.78 12.71 -20.56
N VAL A 63 13.35 12.16 -21.71
CA VAL A 63 13.06 12.88 -22.96
C VAL A 63 11.86 12.24 -23.66
N GLU A 64 10.90 13.07 -24.08
CA GLU A 64 9.76 12.68 -24.91
C GLU A 64 9.56 13.73 -26.01
N PHE A 65 9.16 13.30 -27.20
CA PHE A 65 8.86 14.19 -28.32
C PHE A 65 7.36 14.38 -28.47
N SER A 66 6.93 15.47 -29.12
CA SER A 66 5.56 15.57 -29.59
C SER A 66 5.44 16.41 -30.85
N LEU A 67 4.43 16.10 -31.68
CA LEU A 67 4.13 16.82 -32.91
C LEU A 67 2.76 17.45 -32.81
N SER A 68 2.71 18.77 -32.94
CA SER A 68 1.46 19.54 -33.00
C SER A 68 1.06 19.78 -34.45
N PHE A 69 -0.08 19.25 -34.87
CA PHE A 69 -0.64 19.43 -36.20
C PHE A 69 -1.70 20.53 -36.16
N ALA A 70 -1.62 21.46 -37.11
CA ALA A 70 -2.60 22.53 -37.32
C ALA A 70 -2.88 22.64 -38.83
N PRO A 71 -4.05 23.14 -39.24
CA PRO A 71 -4.34 23.38 -40.65
C PRO A 71 -3.30 24.32 -41.29
N ASP A 72 -2.98 24.07 -42.55
CA ASP A 72 -2.16 24.95 -43.41
C ASP A 72 -0.76 25.29 -42.88
N ALA A 73 -0.20 24.48 -41.98
CA ALA A 73 1.13 24.66 -41.42
C ALA A 73 1.88 23.32 -41.25
N PRO A 74 3.23 23.31 -41.35
CA PRO A 74 4.01 22.14 -40.98
C PRO A 74 3.83 21.82 -39.49
N PRO A 75 3.92 20.53 -39.11
CA PRO A 75 3.74 20.16 -37.72
C PRO A 75 4.85 20.76 -36.85
N ARG A 76 4.46 21.24 -35.67
CA ARG A 76 5.41 21.82 -34.71
C ARG A 76 6.01 20.71 -33.85
N LEU A 77 7.30 20.51 -34.01
CA LEU A 77 8.08 19.60 -33.18
C LEU A 77 8.33 20.21 -31.79
N ARG A 78 8.10 19.41 -30.77
CA ARG A 78 8.38 19.73 -29.37
C ARG A 78 9.22 18.63 -28.75
N VAL A 79 10.09 19.03 -27.82
CA VAL A 79 10.80 18.12 -26.92
C VAL A 79 10.46 18.50 -25.48
N LEU A 80 10.06 17.51 -24.69
CA LEU A 80 9.90 17.59 -23.24
C LEU A 80 11.09 16.87 -22.61
N LEU A 81 11.72 17.48 -21.62
CA LEU A 81 12.88 16.92 -20.93
C LEU A 81 12.86 17.18 -19.43
N GLU A 82 13.51 16.30 -18.68
CA GLU A 82 13.74 16.39 -17.23
C GLU A 82 15.23 16.69 -16.98
N PRO A 83 15.62 17.97 -16.78
CA PRO A 83 17.03 18.35 -16.72
C PRO A 83 17.79 17.81 -15.51
N GLY A 84 17.11 17.60 -14.39
CA GLY A 84 17.71 17.07 -13.17
C GLY A 84 17.58 15.55 -13.03
N CYS A 85 17.28 14.85 -14.14
CA CYS A 85 17.32 13.39 -14.15
C CYS A 85 18.70 12.88 -13.69
N GLY A 86 18.70 11.86 -12.84
CA GLY A 86 19.90 11.36 -12.18
C GLY A 86 20.36 12.12 -10.94
N ALA A 87 19.63 13.16 -10.48
CA ALA A 87 19.86 13.74 -9.16
C ALA A 87 19.44 12.78 -8.04
N ASP A 88 20.13 12.81 -6.91
CA ASP A 88 19.87 11.93 -5.76
C ASP A 88 18.55 12.28 -5.05
N THR A 89 18.09 13.54 -5.18
CA THR A 89 16.87 14.04 -4.55
C THR A 89 16.04 14.91 -5.48
N LEU A 90 14.71 14.93 -5.29
CA LEU A 90 13.79 15.84 -6.02
C LEU A 90 14.13 17.32 -5.81
N ARG A 91 14.73 17.67 -4.66
CA ARG A 91 15.22 19.02 -4.40
C ARG A 91 16.36 19.38 -5.37
N GLU A 92 17.31 18.48 -5.56
CA GLU A 92 18.43 18.68 -6.47
C GLU A 92 18.01 18.63 -7.94
N ASP A 93 17.04 17.76 -8.27
CA ASP A 93 16.38 17.72 -9.57
C ASP A 93 15.79 19.11 -9.90
N GLY A 94 14.93 19.63 -9.02
CA GLY A 94 14.32 20.96 -9.15
C GLY A 94 15.34 22.10 -9.24
N ARG A 95 16.40 22.07 -8.42
CA ARG A 95 17.49 23.07 -8.49
C ARG A 95 18.24 23.00 -9.82
N THR A 96 18.43 21.81 -10.37
CA THR A 96 19.06 21.63 -11.68
C THR A 96 18.15 22.14 -12.79
N GLY A 97 16.86 21.80 -12.74
CA GLY A 97 15.83 22.35 -13.62
C GLY A 97 15.82 23.88 -13.63
N LEU A 98 15.79 24.53 -12.46
CA LEU A 98 15.84 25.99 -12.33
C LEU A 98 17.12 26.60 -12.93
N ARG A 99 18.29 25.97 -12.71
CA ARG A 99 19.55 26.44 -13.30
C ARG A 99 19.49 26.41 -14.82
N VAL A 100 18.95 25.34 -15.40
CA VAL A 100 18.79 25.19 -16.85
C VAL A 100 17.81 26.21 -17.40
N VAL A 101 16.64 26.38 -16.78
CA VAL A 101 15.65 27.42 -17.14
C VAL A 101 16.26 28.83 -17.12
N ARG A 102 16.98 29.19 -16.05
CA ARG A 102 17.64 30.50 -15.93
C ARG A 102 18.80 30.66 -16.93
N SER A 103 19.47 29.58 -17.30
CA SER A 103 20.49 29.58 -18.37
C SER A 103 19.86 29.86 -19.74
N MET A 104 18.77 29.18 -20.06
CA MET A 104 17.97 29.41 -21.26
C MET A 104 17.41 30.84 -21.31
N ALA A 105 16.93 31.36 -20.19
CA ALA A 105 16.44 32.72 -20.04
C ALA A 105 17.51 33.77 -20.40
N ARG A 106 18.74 33.58 -19.90
CA ARG A 106 19.89 34.43 -20.27
C ARG A 106 20.27 34.28 -21.73
N ARG A 107 20.28 33.05 -22.25
CA ARG A 107 20.67 32.76 -23.65
C ARG A 107 19.73 33.42 -24.66
N TRP A 108 18.43 33.44 -24.38
CA TRP A 108 17.41 33.92 -25.32
C TRP A 108 16.69 35.20 -24.89
N GLY A 109 17.11 35.82 -23.78
CA GLY A 109 16.68 37.16 -23.38
C GLY A 109 15.23 37.26 -22.90
N PHE A 110 14.72 36.28 -22.14
CA PHE A 110 13.38 36.35 -21.54
C PHE A 110 13.39 36.33 -20.01
N GLY A 111 12.32 36.81 -19.39
CA GLY A 111 12.18 36.86 -17.93
C GLY A 111 11.64 35.58 -17.29
N THR A 112 12.04 35.31 -16.05
CA THR A 112 11.58 34.18 -15.22
C THR A 112 10.66 34.59 -14.06
N ALA A 113 10.26 35.87 -13.99
CA ALA A 113 9.57 36.44 -12.82
C ALA A 113 8.33 35.64 -12.37
N GLN A 114 7.53 35.12 -13.31
CA GLN A 114 6.38 34.29 -12.98
C GLN A 114 6.77 32.95 -12.32
N LEU A 115 7.89 32.35 -12.73
CA LEU A 115 8.41 31.14 -12.11
C LEU A 115 9.04 31.45 -10.75
N ASP A 116 9.82 32.55 -10.67
CA ASP A 116 10.48 32.96 -9.43
C ASP A 116 9.45 33.28 -8.32
N ALA A 117 8.29 33.85 -8.67
CA ALA A 117 7.20 34.14 -7.73
C ALA A 117 6.49 32.89 -7.16
N LEU A 118 6.71 31.73 -7.78
CA LEU A 118 6.07 30.46 -7.43
C LEU A 118 7.06 29.40 -6.93
N GLU A 119 8.35 29.74 -6.85
CA GLU A 119 9.41 28.79 -6.52
C GLU A 119 9.16 28.09 -5.17
N ASP A 120 8.75 28.83 -4.13
CA ASP A 120 8.46 28.27 -2.80
C ASP A 120 7.28 27.28 -2.78
N LEU A 121 6.30 27.45 -3.69
CA LEU A 121 5.11 26.60 -3.75
C LEU A 121 5.41 25.25 -4.40
N PHE A 122 6.15 25.27 -5.50
CA PHE A 122 6.37 24.09 -6.34
C PHE A 122 7.74 23.45 -6.14
N LEU A 123 8.68 24.16 -5.53
CA LEU A 123 10.02 23.68 -5.19
C LEU A 123 10.30 23.96 -3.70
N PRO A 124 9.44 23.46 -2.78
CA PRO A 124 9.64 23.64 -1.35
C PRO A 124 10.93 22.92 -0.89
N PRO A 125 11.38 23.14 0.35
CA PRO A 125 12.56 22.45 0.86
C PRO A 125 12.46 20.90 0.76
N ASP A 126 11.36 20.28 1.11
CA ASP A 126 11.20 18.82 0.99
C ASP A 126 10.14 18.50 -0.08
N PRO A 127 10.49 18.54 -1.39
CA PRO A 127 9.51 18.34 -2.45
C PRO A 127 9.10 16.86 -2.54
N HIS A 128 7.80 16.65 -2.71
CA HIS A 128 7.14 15.35 -2.84
C HIS A 128 6.62 15.10 -4.25
N GLY A 129 6.33 13.84 -4.59
CA GLY A 129 5.64 13.47 -5.81
C GLY A 129 6.59 13.05 -6.94
N PRO A 130 6.07 12.84 -8.16
CA PRO A 130 6.80 12.10 -9.20
C PRO A 130 7.68 12.96 -10.11
N LEU A 131 7.67 14.28 -9.95
CA LEU A 131 8.54 15.22 -10.67
C LEU A 131 8.81 16.47 -9.83
N ALA A 132 9.91 17.18 -10.09
CA ALA A 132 10.12 18.55 -9.60
C ALA A 132 9.87 19.59 -10.70
N LEU A 133 10.61 19.51 -11.82
CA LEU A 133 10.50 20.46 -12.93
C LEU A 133 10.83 19.81 -14.28
N TRP A 134 9.92 19.93 -15.24
CA TRP A 134 10.21 19.60 -16.64
C TRP A 134 10.23 20.84 -17.53
N ILE A 135 10.98 20.76 -18.63
CA ILE A 135 11.07 21.81 -19.64
C ILE A 135 10.53 21.25 -20.96
N ALA A 136 9.57 21.96 -21.56
CA ALA A 136 9.16 21.73 -22.93
C ALA A 136 9.66 22.86 -23.84
N LEU A 137 10.23 22.48 -24.98
CA LEU A 137 10.68 23.40 -26.02
C LEU A 137 9.86 23.16 -27.28
N GLU A 138 9.15 24.18 -27.76
CA GLU A 138 8.56 24.22 -29.12
C GLU A 138 9.62 24.77 -30.09
N LEU A 139 10.07 23.92 -30.99
CA LEU A 139 11.20 24.20 -31.87
C LEU A 139 10.72 25.04 -33.06
N ARG A 140 11.50 26.05 -33.41
CA ARG A 140 11.17 27.03 -34.46
C ARG A 140 12.37 27.24 -35.38
N PRO A 141 12.15 27.65 -36.64
CA PRO A 141 13.22 28.19 -37.45
C PRO A 141 13.93 29.36 -36.74
N GLY A 142 15.25 29.45 -36.88
CA GLY A 142 16.07 30.51 -36.29
C GLY A 142 16.66 30.21 -34.91
N GLY A 143 16.62 28.95 -34.46
CA GLY A 143 17.35 28.48 -33.27
C GLY A 143 16.86 28.99 -31.90
N VAL A 144 15.69 29.65 -31.84
CA VAL A 144 15.11 30.17 -30.58
C VAL A 144 13.76 29.50 -30.31
N PRO A 145 13.68 28.55 -29.35
CA PRO A 145 12.45 27.83 -29.08
C PRO A 145 11.46 28.70 -28.29
N ARG A 146 10.19 28.31 -28.25
CA ARG A 146 9.30 28.74 -27.17
C ARG A 146 9.39 27.77 -26.02
N MET A 147 9.44 28.27 -24.80
CA MET A 147 9.66 27.44 -23.62
C MET A 147 8.41 27.35 -22.77
N LYS A 148 8.24 26.22 -22.12
CA LYS A 148 7.27 26.02 -21.05
C LYS A 148 7.89 25.19 -19.95
N VAL A 149 7.58 25.51 -18.71
CA VAL A 149 7.95 24.68 -17.56
C VAL A 149 6.73 23.98 -17.01
N TYR A 150 6.90 22.74 -16.57
CA TYR A 150 5.91 21.96 -15.84
C TYR A 150 6.38 21.78 -14.42
N LEU A 151 5.47 22.01 -13.49
CA LEU A 151 5.67 21.99 -12.05
C LEU A 151 4.66 21.04 -11.43
N ASN A 152 5.02 20.49 -10.27
CA ASN A 152 4.21 19.52 -9.54
C ASN A 152 3.32 20.21 -8.48
N PRO A 153 1.99 20.29 -8.67
CA PRO A 153 1.09 20.87 -7.67
C PRO A 153 1.15 20.19 -6.30
N ALA A 154 1.46 18.90 -6.29
CA ALA A 154 1.61 18.07 -5.11
C ALA A 154 3.03 18.10 -4.52
N ALA A 155 3.88 19.07 -4.88
CA ALA A 155 5.24 19.22 -4.34
C ALA A 155 5.27 19.32 -2.81
N SER A 156 4.18 19.79 -2.21
CA SER A 156 3.99 19.85 -0.75
C SER A 156 3.12 18.70 -0.21
N GLY A 157 2.79 17.69 -1.01
CA GLY A 157 1.89 16.59 -0.67
C GLY A 157 0.59 16.61 -1.47
N ALA A 158 0.06 15.42 -1.79
CA ALA A 158 -1.06 15.25 -2.73
C ALA A 158 -2.34 15.99 -2.31
N THR A 159 -2.69 15.98 -1.02
CA THR A 159 -3.88 16.68 -0.49
C THR A 159 -3.77 18.21 -0.60
N ARG A 160 -2.56 18.75 -0.76
CA ARG A 160 -2.33 20.19 -0.90
C ARG A 160 -2.38 20.69 -2.35
N ALA A 161 -2.44 19.80 -3.34
CA ALA A 161 -2.35 20.16 -4.77
C ALA A 161 -3.33 21.25 -5.21
N ALA A 162 -4.61 21.12 -4.84
CA ALA A 162 -5.62 22.13 -5.16
C ALA A 162 -5.32 23.49 -4.49
N GLY A 163 -4.86 23.47 -3.23
CA GLY A 163 -4.46 24.68 -2.51
C GLY A 163 -3.25 25.37 -3.15
N THR A 164 -2.22 24.59 -3.52
CA THR A 164 -1.04 25.07 -4.25
C THR A 164 -1.42 25.78 -5.55
N ILE A 165 -2.33 25.20 -6.32
CA ILE A 165 -2.78 25.79 -7.59
C ILE A 165 -3.56 27.08 -7.35
N ARG A 166 -4.48 27.10 -6.38
CA ARG A 166 -5.24 28.32 -6.06
C ARG A 166 -4.31 29.47 -5.67
N GLU A 167 -3.35 29.20 -4.78
CA GLU A 167 -2.36 30.18 -4.35
C GLU A 167 -1.49 30.64 -5.53
N ALA A 168 -1.02 29.71 -6.37
CA ALA A 168 -0.23 30.05 -7.55
C ALA A 168 -1.01 30.91 -8.55
N LEU A 169 -2.29 30.60 -8.77
CA LEU A 169 -3.17 31.40 -9.62
C LEU A 169 -3.40 32.78 -9.03
N ASP A 170 -3.60 32.92 -7.71
CA ASP A 170 -3.75 34.21 -7.05
C ASP A 170 -2.48 35.08 -7.19
N ARG A 171 -1.30 34.51 -6.92
CA ARG A 171 0.00 35.22 -7.09
C ARG A 171 0.24 35.70 -8.52
N LEU A 172 -0.33 35.00 -9.51
CA LEU A 172 -0.26 35.39 -10.93
C LEU A 172 -1.45 36.26 -11.39
N GLY A 173 -2.38 36.59 -10.49
CA GLY A 173 -3.54 37.46 -10.77
C GLY A 173 -4.79 36.75 -11.32
N HIS A 174 -4.81 35.43 -11.39
CA HIS A 174 -5.90 34.60 -11.91
C HIS A 174 -6.85 34.08 -10.82
N ARG A 175 -7.29 34.95 -9.90
CA ARG A 175 -8.03 34.58 -8.67
C ARG A 175 -9.25 33.68 -8.87
N HIS A 176 -9.97 33.82 -9.98
CA HIS A 176 -11.18 33.05 -10.28
C HIS A 176 -10.96 31.86 -11.22
N ALA A 177 -9.72 31.64 -11.68
CA ALA A 177 -9.45 30.63 -12.70
C ALA A 177 -9.61 29.20 -12.18
N PHE A 178 -9.36 28.95 -10.89
CA PHE A 178 -9.52 27.62 -10.30
C PHE A 178 -10.99 27.18 -10.29
N ASP A 179 -11.90 28.09 -9.95
CA ASP A 179 -13.33 27.80 -9.85
C ASP A 179 -13.98 27.52 -11.22
N ALA A 180 -13.31 27.90 -12.31
CA ALA A 180 -13.73 27.60 -13.68
C ALA A 180 -13.32 26.20 -14.16
N LEU A 181 -12.52 25.45 -13.39
CA LEU A 181 -12.10 24.09 -13.74
C LEU A 181 -13.26 23.09 -13.51
N PRO A 182 -13.36 22.02 -14.33
CA PRO A 182 -14.30 20.95 -14.06
C PRO A 182 -13.88 20.16 -12.80
N PRO A 183 -14.79 19.38 -12.19
CA PRO A 183 -14.41 18.38 -11.20
C PRO A 183 -13.29 17.48 -11.73
N ALA A 184 -12.35 17.13 -10.85
CA ALA A 184 -11.15 16.36 -11.20
C ALA A 184 -10.74 15.47 -10.02
N ASP A 185 -10.16 14.32 -10.32
CA ASP A 185 -9.65 13.38 -9.30
C ASP A 185 -8.27 13.77 -8.77
N GLY A 186 -7.57 14.65 -9.49
CA GLY A 186 -6.21 15.06 -9.18
C GLY A 186 -5.66 16.09 -10.16
N TYR A 187 -4.53 16.70 -9.78
CA TYR A 187 -3.87 17.75 -10.56
C TYR A 187 -2.39 17.41 -10.78
N PRO A 188 -2.07 16.66 -11.85
CA PRO A 188 -0.71 16.17 -12.05
C PRO A 188 0.29 17.26 -12.41
N PHE A 189 -0.15 18.34 -13.07
CA PHE A 189 0.76 19.38 -13.57
C PHE A 189 0.18 20.79 -13.47
N PHE A 190 1.05 21.73 -13.14
CA PHE A 190 0.88 23.17 -13.35
C PHE A 190 1.96 23.62 -14.32
N ALA A 191 1.63 24.39 -15.36
CA ALA A 191 2.63 24.81 -16.34
C ALA A 191 2.55 26.29 -16.70
N LEU A 192 3.73 26.86 -16.99
CA LEU A 192 3.93 28.26 -17.34
C LEU A 192 4.63 28.34 -18.69
N ASP A 193 4.05 29.11 -19.61
CA ASP A 193 4.71 29.52 -20.84
C ASP A 193 5.74 30.61 -20.51
N LEU A 194 7.02 30.34 -20.77
CA LEU A 194 8.15 31.25 -20.56
C LEU A 194 8.78 31.63 -21.91
N GLY A 195 9.20 32.88 -22.07
CA GLY A 195 9.78 33.37 -23.33
C GLY A 195 8.78 34.01 -24.29
N ASP A 196 9.10 33.93 -25.58
CA ASP A 196 8.43 34.65 -26.67
C ASP A 196 7.06 34.05 -27.05
N TRP A 197 6.08 34.28 -26.18
CA TRP A 197 4.67 33.97 -26.37
C TRP A 197 3.87 35.26 -26.58
N ALA A 198 3.07 35.31 -27.65
CA ALA A 198 2.19 36.46 -27.91
C ALA A 198 1.19 36.71 -26.77
N ALA A 199 0.77 35.64 -26.10
CA ALA A 199 0.02 35.69 -24.85
C ALA A 199 0.52 34.54 -23.96
N PRO A 200 1.39 34.79 -22.96
CA PRO A 200 1.87 33.74 -22.06
C PRO A 200 0.68 33.17 -21.26
N ARG A 201 0.67 31.84 -21.12
CA ARG A 201 -0.42 31.10 -20.49
C ARG A 201 0.01 30.47 -19.18
N VAL A 202 -0.90 30.49 -18.22
CA VAL A 202 -0.92 29.55 -17.09
C VAL A 202 -1.78 28.36 -17.47
N LYS A 203 -1.31 27.14 -17.20
CA LYS A 203 -1.95 25.88 -17.64
C LYS A 203 -2.13 24.94 -16.46
N ILE A 204 -3.35 24.48 -16.24
CA ILE A 204 -3.70 23.53 -15.18
C ILE A 204 -4.09 22.20 -15.82
N TYR A 205 -3.46 21.12 -15.41
CA TYR A 205 -3.79 19.77 -15.84
C TYR A 205 -4.58 19.05 -14.75
N ALA A 206 -5.61 18.31 -15.15
CA ALA A 206 -6.50 17.56 -14.29
C ALA A 206 -6.67 16.11 -14.80
N THR A 207 -6.75 15.15 -13.87
CA THR A 207 -7.00 13.73 -14.15
C THR A 207 -8.48 13.37 -14.00
N HIS A 208 -8.95 12.48 -14.88
CA HIS A 208 -10.31 11.94 -14.89
C HIS A 208 -10.27 10.41 -14.98
N HIS A 209 -10.46 9.73 -13.85
CA HIS A 209 -10.50 8.28 -13.71
C HIS A 209 -11.88 7.72 -14.06
N GLY A 210 -11.91 6.60 -14.78
CA GLY A 210 -13.16 5.93 -15.12
C GLY A 210 -14.08 6.74 -16.04
N LEU A 211 -13.55 7.79 -16.72
CA LEU A 211 -14.33 8.77 -17.46
C LEU A 211 -15.18 8.08 -18.54
N PRO A 212 -16.52 8.16 -18.45
CA PRO A 212 -17.40 7.72 -19.53
C PRO A 212 -17.24 8.66 -20.73
N VAL A 213 -17.27 8.10 -21.95
CA VAL A 213 -17.16 8.92 -23.18
C VAL A 213 -18.21 10.03 -23.20
N THR A 214 -19.45 9.72 -22.80
CA THR A 214 -20.59 10.65 -22.75
C THR A 214 -20.45 11.80 -21.75
N ALA A 215 -19.51 11.73 -20.80
CA ALA A 215 -19.29 12.78 -19.82
C ALA A 215 -18.36 13.90 -20.33
N ALA A 216 -17.78 13.75 -21.53
CA ALA A 216 -16.75 14.65 -22.06
C ALA A 216 -17.22 16.11 -22.23
N GLY A 217 -18.50 16.32 -22.56
CA GLY A 217 -19.07 17.66 -22.78
C GLY A 217 -18.93 18.61 -21.58
N GLY A 218 -18.92 18.07 -20.36
CA GLY A 218 -18.80 18.86 -19.13
C GLY A 218 -17.39 19.36 -18.81
N LEU A 219 -16.37 18.94 -19.59
CA LEU A 219 -14.97 19.16 -19.26
C LEU A 219 -14.37 20.45 -19.84
N CYS A 220 -14.87 20.96 -20.96
CA CYS A 220 -14.19 22.04 -21.70
C CYS A 220 -14.12 23.37 -20.94
N ARG A 221 -15.25 23.82 -20.40
CA ARG A 221 -15.40 25.07 -19.63
C ARG A 221 -14.99 26.36 -20.37
N MET A 222 -14.64 26.32 -21.66
CA MET A 222 -14.46 27.50 -22.50
C MET A 222 -15.80 27.99 -23.05
N ASP A 223 -15.98 29.32 -23.13
CA ASP A 223 -17.17 29.92 -23.72
C ASP A 223 -17.28 29.65 -25.24
N SER A 224 -16.14 29.60 -25.94
CA SER A 224 -16.03 29.29 -27.38
C SER A 224 -15.31 27.95 -27.64
N GLY A 225 -15.60 26.96 -26.79
CA GLY A 225 -15.02 25.62 -26.87
C GLY A 225 -15.69 24.69 -27.88
N PRO A 226 -15.09 23.50 -28.13
CA PRO A 226 -15.74 22.43 -28.88
C PRO A 226 -17.04 21.98 -28.20
N ASP A 227 -18.02 21.58 -28.99
CA ASP A 227 -19.25 20.98 -28.47
C ASP A 227 -19.04 19.56 -27.91
N SER A 228 -20.03 19.05 -27.18
CA SER A 228 -19.95 17.71 -26.57
C SER A 228 -19.74 16.62 -27.63
N ALA A 229 -20.40 16.75 -28.78
CA ALA A 229 -20.30 15.77 -29.86
C ALA A 229 -18.85 15.62 -30.37
N THR A 230 -18.16 16.75 -30.56
CA THR A 230 -16.74 16.77 -30.96
C THR A 230 -15.85 16.10 -29.93
N LEU A 231 -16.06 16.37 -28.64
CA LEU A 231 -15.25 15.78 -27.56
C LEU A 231 -15.50 14.29 -27.38
N GLU A 232 -16.75 13.86 -27.41
CA GLU A 232 -17.14 12.45 -27.36
C GLU A 232 -16.60 11.68 -28.56
N GLU A 233 -16.67 12.28 -29.75
CA GLU A 233 -16.12 11.71 -30.97
C GLU A 233 -14.61 11.54 -30.90
N PHE A 234 -13.91 12.55 -30.38
CA PHE A 234 -12.46 12.47 -30.16
C PHE A 234 -12.11 11.33 -29.19
N LEU A 235 -12.77 11.26 -28.03
CA LEU A 235 -12.55 10.19 -27.05
C LEU A 235 -12.83 8.81 -27.64
N ARG A 236 -13.92 8.66 -28.40
CA ARG A 236 -14.28 7.40 -29.06
C ARG A 236 -13.21 6.95 -30.05
N THR A 237 -12.71 7.89 -30.84
CA THR A 237 -11.72 7.61 -31.90
C THR A 237 -10.36 7.29 -31.30
N ALA A 238 -9.88 8.13 -30.38
CA ALA A 238 -8.57 7.96 -29.75
C ALA A 238 -8.53 6.78 -28.75
N GLY A 239 -9.66 6.42 -28.14
CA GLY A 239 -9.80 5.28 -27.25
C GLY A 239 -10.19 3.95 -27.92
N GLY A 240 -10.41 3.95 -29.24
CA GLY A 240 -10.75 2.71 -29.97
C GLY A 240 -12.18 2.18 -29.74
N PHE A 241 -13.11 3.02 -29.30
CA PHE A 241 -14.49 2.62 -29.00
C PHE A 241 -15.42 2.66 -30.22
N GLY A 242 -14.91 3.00 -31.41
CA GLY A 242 -15.69 3.16 -32.65
C GLY A 242 -15.69 1.96 -33.60
N ASP A 243 -14.75 1.02 -33.46
CA ASP A 243 -14.64 -0.14 -34.36
C ASP A 243 -15.60 -1.26 -33.89
N GLY A 244 -16.87 -1.21 -34.31
CA GLY A 244 -17.83 -2.33 -34.18
C GLY A 244 -18.90 -2.23 -33.07
N ALA A 245 -19.03 -1.08 -32.40
CA ALA A 245 -19.97 -0.87 -31.30
C ALA A 245 -21.37 -0.40 -31.77
N GLY A 246 -22.41 -1.18 -31.48
CA GLY A 246 -23.81 -0.74 -31.63
C GLY A 246 -24.17 0.37 -30.64
N ARG A 247 -25.28 1.10 -30.87
CA ARG A 247 -25.69 2.25 -30.02
C ARG A 247 -25.79 1.94 -28.51
N SER A 248 -26.01 0.69 -28.10
CA SER A 248 -26.07 0.30 -26.68
C SER A 248 -24.68 0.23 -26.01
N SER A 249 -23.61 -0.14 -26.73
CA SER A 249 -22.26 -0.23 -26.13
C SER A 249 -21.57 1.13 -26.03
N LEU A 250 -22.17 2.20 -26.57
CA LEU A 250 -21.68 3.57 -26.45
C LEU A 250 -21.93 4.18 -25.06
N ALA A 251 -22.97 3.73 -24.35
CA ALA A 251 -23.27 4.20 -22.99
C ALA A 251 -22.31 3.61 -21.94
N GLU A 252 -21.65 2.50 -22.25
CA GLU A 252 -20.75 1.77 -21.36
C GLU A 252 -19.25 2.07 -21.61
N ALA A 253 -18.91 2.72 -22.73
CA ALA A 253 -17.52 3.03 -23.09
C ALA A 253 -16.88 4.02 -22.10
N ARG A 254 -15.82 3.58 -21.41
CA ARG A 254 -15.11 4.35 -20.38
C ARG A 254 -13.61 4.11 -20.40
N PHE A 255 -12.87 5.07 -19.86
CA PHE A 255 -11.42 4.99 -19.65
C PHE A 255 -11.11 4.53 -18.23
N ASP A 256 -10.96 3.22 -18.02
CA ASP A 256 -10.78 2.55 -16.72
C ASP A 256 -9.33 2.20 -16.37
N ARG A 257 -8.40 2.31 -17.33
CA ARG A 257 -6.95 2.13 -17.13
C ARG A 257 -6.28 3.45 -16.77
N ARG A 258 -5.31 3.90 -17.58
CA ARG A 258 -4.67 5.21 -17.37
C ARG A 258 -5.71 6.32 -17.60
N PRO A 259 -5.80 7.32 -16.69
CA PRO A 259 -6.84 8.34 -16.75
C PRO A 259 -6.66 9.29 -17.95
N VAL A 260 -7.78 9.81 -18.43
CA VAL A 260 -7.81 10.92 -19.39
C VAL A 260 -7.35 12.19 -18.68
N LEU A 261 -6.60 13.05 -19.38
CA LEU A 261 -6.19 14.35 -18.85
C LEU A 261 -6.90 15.49 -19.55
N THR A 262 -7.28 16.51 -18.80
CA THR A 262 -7.66 17.82 -19.37
C THR A 262 -6.62 18.86 -19.02
N CYS A 263 -6.38 19.81 -19.90
CA CYS A 263 -5.58 21.00 -19.64
C CYS A 263 -6.42 22.25 -19.92
N HIS A 264 -6.55 23.13 -18.95
CA HIS A 264 -7.20 24.44 -19.08
C HIS A 264 -6.15 25.53 -19.03
N SER A 265 -6.19 26.46 -19.97
CA SER A 265 -5.20 27.53 -20.08
C SER A 265 -5.79 28.92 -20.01
N PHE A 266 -5.12 29.80 -19.28
CA PHE A 266 -5.55 31.17 -19.00
C PHE A 266 -4.50 32.15 -19.51
N THR A 267 -4.90 33.03 -20.44
CA THR A 267 -4.12 34.21 -20.87
C THR A 267 -4.60 35.51 -20.20
N ARG A 268 -5.83 35.50 -19.67
CA ARG A 268 -6.50 36.64 -19.03
C ARG A 268 -6.69 36.38 -17.55
N THR A 269 -6.62 37.43 -16.74
CA THR A 269 -6.84 37.38 -15.28
C THR A 269 -8.32 37.36 -14.89
N THR A 270 -9.21 37.64 -15.85
CA THR A 270 -10.67 37.63 -15.70
C THR A 270 -11.34 36.77 -16.78
N GLY A 271 -12.46 36.15 -16.43
CA GLY A 271 -13.23 35.24 -17.29
C GLY A 271 -12.80 33.78 -17.18
N GLY A 272 -13.41 32.94 -18.02
CA GLY A 272 -13.12 31.50 -18.08
C GLY A 272 -11.81 31.15 -18.80
N PRO A 273 -11.51 29.84 -18.94
CA PRO A 273 -10.34 29.38 -19.68
C PRO A 273 -10.38 29.83 -21.15
N THR A 274 -9.22 30.27 -21.63
CA THR A 274 -8.98 30.73 -23.01
C THR A 274 -8.47 29.61 -23.94
N GLY A 275 -8.21 28.44 -23.37
CA GLY A 275 -7.84 27.24 -24.12
C GLY A 275 -8.12 25.98 -23.31
N PHE A 276 -8.39 24.89 -24.04
CA PHE A 276 -8.73 23.58 -23.50
C PHE A 276 -8.00 22.52 -24.31
N THR A 277 -7.48 21.49 -23.66
CA THR A 277 -6.89 20.33 -24.33
C THR A 277 -7.34 19.06 -23.65
N LEU A 278 -7.81 18.09 -24.43
CA LEU A 278 -8.21 16.77 -23.96
C LEU A 278 -7.17 15.74 -24.41
N HIS A 279 -6.55 15.01 -23.49
CA HIS A 279 -5.48 14.04 -23.74
C HIS A 279 -5.97 12.62 -23.45
N VAL A 280 -5.82 11.74 -24.43
CA VAL A 280 -6.13 10.32 -24.32
C VAL A 280 -4.84 9.50 -24.25
N PRO A 281 -4.62 8.69 -23.20
CA PRO A 281 -3.45 7.82 -23.06
C PRO A 281 -3.56 6.59 -23.96
N VAL A 282 -3.41 6.77 -25.29
CA VAL A 282 -3.67 5.75 -26.30
C VAL A 282 -2.91 4.43 -26.07
N ARG A 283 -1.69 4.50 -25.53
CA ARG A 283 -0.87 3.31 -25.18
C ARG A 283 -1.53 2.33 -24.21
N ASP A 284 -2.41 2.84 -23.35
CA ASP A 284 -3.17 2.07 -22.38
C ASP A 284 -4.54 1.72 -22.94
N TYR A 285 -4.77 1.79 -24.24
CA TYR A 285 -6.02 1.36 -24.88
C TYR A 285 -5.78 0.55 -26.15
N ALA A 286 -4.76 0.92 -26.93
CA ALA A 286 -4.33 0.18 -28.11
C ALA A 286 -3.66 -1.15 -27.75
N ARG A 287 -3.81 -2.14 -28.62
CA ARG A 287 -3.08 -3.42 -28.57
C ARG A 287 -1.59 -3.21 -28.81
N ASP A 288 -1.26 -2.45 -29.85
CA ASP A 288 0.09 -2.20 -30.33
C ASP A 288 0.17 -0.78 -30.94
N ASP A 289 1.38 -0.31 -31.22
CA ASP A 289 1.57 1.02 -31.82
C ASP A 289 1.06 1.11 -33.26
N ALA A 290 0.91 -0.02 -33.97
CA ALA A 290 0.25 -0.01 -35.28
C ALA A 290 -1.22 0.38 -35.14
N GLN A 291 -1.92 -0.10 -34.12
CA GLN A 291 -3.27 0.29 -33.80
C GLN A 291 -3.34 1.74 -33.27
N ALA A 292 -2.43 2.13 -32.39
CA ALA A 292 -2.34 3.50 -31.91
C ALA A 292 -2.16 4.50 -33.06
N LEU A 293 -1.29 4.17 -34.04
CA LEU A 293 -1.07 4.97 -35.25
C LEU A 293 -2.33 5.08 -36.11
N ARG A 294 -3.08 3.99 -36.29
CA ARG A 294 -4.37 4.03 -37.02
C ARG A 294 -5.36 4.98 -36.33
N TRP A 295 -5.51 4.88 -35.02
CA TRP A 295 -6.43 5.74 -34.27
C TRP A 295 -6.01 7.22 -34.33
N ALA A 296 -4.72 7.51 -34.13
CA ALA A 296 -4.18 8.85 -34.27
C ALA A 296 -4.35 9.41 -35.71
N GLY A 297 -4.15 8.57 -36.72
CA GLY A 297 -4.38 8.91 -38.13
C GLY A 297 -5.84 9.24 -38.42
N THR A 298 -6.79 8.46 -37.88
CA THR A 298 -8.23 8.75 -38.00
C THR A 298 -8.60 10.07 -37.34
N VAL A 299 -8.05 10.37 -36.16
CA VAL A 299 -8.24 11.68 -35.51
C VAL A 299 -7.71 12.81 -36.39
N LEU A 300 -6.48 12.70 -36.92
CA LEU A 300 -5.91 13.70 -37.81
C LEU A 300 -6.77 13.93 -39.06
N GLY A 301 -7.19 12.86 -39.74
CA GLY A 301 -8.01 12.93 -40.94
C GLY A 301 -9.36 13.61 -40.71
N ARG A 302 -10.02 13.36 -39.56
CA ARG A 302 -11.28 14.03 -39.19
C ARG A 302 -11.15 15.52 -38.98
N HIS A 303 -9.96 16.00 -38.61
CA HIS A 303 -9.66 17.43 -38.48
C HIS A 303 -8.99 18.02 -39.74
N GLY A 304 -8.98 17.29 -40.87
CA GLY A 304 -8.39 17.75 -42.14
C GLY A 304 -6.86 17.84 -42.11
N LEU A 305 -6.20 17.09 -41.22
CA LEU A 305 -4.75 17.14 -41.01
C LEU A 305 -4.07 15.95 -41.69
N GLY A 306 -2.91 16.19 -42.29
CA GLY A 306 -2.14 15.16 -43.00
C GLY A 306 -1.60 14.07 -42.06
N THR A 307 -1.84 12.80 -42.42
CA THR A 307 -1.48 11.62 -41.62
C THR A 307 -0.05 11.11 -41.86
N ASP A 308 0.49 11.32 -43.05
CA ASP A 308 1.77 10.74 -43.49
C ASP A 308 2.94 11.18 -42.63
N THR A 309 2.91 12.44 -42.19
CA THR A 309 4.00 13.00 -41.39
C THR A 309 4.11 12.31 -40.03
N LEU A 310 2.98 11.92 -39.41
CA LEU A 310 3.01 11.17 -38.14
C LEU A 310 3.70 9.81 -38.32
N ALA A 311 3.36 9.05 -39.37
CA ALA A 311 3.97 7.76 -39.64
C ALA A 311 5.49 7.88 -39.90
N ARG A 312 5.90 8.88 -40.69
CA ARG A 312 7.33 9.17 -40.92
C ARG A 312 8.06 9.56 -39.62
N SER A 313 7.39 10.26 -38.73
CA SER A 313 7.96 10.65 -37.43
C SER A 313 8.17 9.46 -36.51
N LEU A 314 7.26 8.48 -36.47
CA LEU A 314 7.49 7.25 -35.70
C LEU A 314 8.72 6.48 -36.23
N ALA A 315 8.82 6.34 -37.55
CA ALA A 315 9.97 5.72 -38.20
C ALA A 315 11.28 6.50 -37.99
N ALA A 316 11.20 7.83 -37.77
CA ALA A 316 12.35 8.66 -37.41
C ALA A 316 12.83 8.41 -35.97
N VAL A 317 11.97 7.93 -35.07
CA VAL A 317 12.31 7.68 -33.66
C VAL A 317 12.89 6.29 -33.46
N THR A 318 12.24 5.26 -34.01
CA THR A 318 12.62 3.86 -33.81
C THR A 318 12.52 3.06 -35.11
N PRO A 319 13.45 2.12 -35.39
CA PRO A 319 13.34 1.19 -36.50
C PRO A 319 12.42 0.00 -36.19
N ARG A 320 11.96 -0.12 -34.94
CA ARG A 320 11.11 -1.22 -34.47
C ARG A 320 9.79 -1.26 -35.24
N PRO A 321 9.31 -2.44 -35.68
CA PRO A 321 7.97 -2.60 -36.20
C PRO A 321 6.91 -2.15 -35.18
N PRO A 322 5.91 -1.33 -35.56
CA PRO A 322 4.90 -0.85 -34.63
C PRO A 322 4.06 -1.94 -33.94
N GLN A 323 4.04 -3.16 -34.47
CA GLN A 323 3.32 -4.31 -33.90
C GLN A 323 4.05 -4.96 -32.71
N ASP A 324 5.36 -4.74 -32.59
CA ASP A 324 6.22 -5.44 -31.63
C ASP A 324 6.21 -4.81 -30.23
N GLY A 325 5.36 -3.81 -30.02
CA GLY A 325 5.28 -3.05 -28.77
C GLY A 325 4.10 -2.09 -28.77
N VAL A 326 3.84 -1.50 -27.62
CA VAL A 326 2.87 -0.42 -27.43
C VAL A 326 3.47 0.65 -26.53
N GLY A 327 3.21 1.91 -26.81
CA GLY A 327 3.70 3.03 -26.00
C GLY A 327 4.58 4.01 -26.75
N LEU A 328 4.92 3.72 -28.01
CA LEU A 328 5.58 4.69 -28.88
C LEU A 328 4.69 5.92 -29.10
N ILE A 329 3.37 5.75 -29.27
CA ILE A 329 2.41 6.86 -29.15
C ILE A 329 1.81 6.85 -27.74
N ALA A 330 2.36 7.69 -26.86
CA ALA A 330 1.95 7.72 -25.46
C ALA A 330 0.55 8.33 -25.30
N TYR A 331 0.33 9.51 -25.89
CA TYR A 331 -0.93 10.22 -25.85
C TYR A 331 -1.29 10.78 -27.23
N VAL A 332 -2.59 10.91 -27.47
CA VAL A 332 -3.14 11.77 -28.51
C VAL A 332 -3.98 12.84 -27.84
N ALA A 333 -3.82 14.10 -28.24
CA ALA A 333 -4.52 15.21 -27.62
C ALA A 333 -5.19 16.13 -28.65
N LEU A 334 -6.37 16.63 -28.32
CA LEU A 334 -7.11 17.62 -29.10
C LEU A 334 -7.15 18.94 -28.35
N ALA A 335 -6.54 19.98 -28.93
CA ALA A 335 -6.37 21.29 -28.33
C ALA A 335 -7.20 22.35 -29.06
N HIS A 336 -7.93 23.15 -28.28
CA HIS A 336 -8.69 24.32 -28.70
C HIS A 336 -8.19 25.56 -27.96
N GLU A 337 -8.18 26.68 -28.64
CA GLU A 337 -7.70 27.96 -28.14
C GLU A 337 -8.50 29.07 -28.83
N GLU A 338 -8.89 30.10 -28.08
CA GLU A 338 -9.68 31.21 -28.61
C GLU A 338 -9.05 31.76 -29.90
N HIS A 339 -9.88 31.95 -30.93
CA HIS A 339 -9.50 32.51 -32.23
C HIS A 339 -8.40 31.73 -32.98
N ARG A 340 -8.23 30.43 -32.68
CA ARG A 340 -7.30 29.55 -33.39
C ARG A 340 -7.97 28.27 -33.87
N PRO A 341 -7.54 27.70 -35.00
CA PRO A 341 -8.04 26.40 -35.44
C PRO A 341 -7.65 25.31 -34.42
N PRO A 342 -8.44 24.23 -34.34
CA PRO A 342 -8.14 23.08 -33.50
C PRO A 342 -6.81 22.45 -33.91
N ARG A 343 -6.10 21.90 -32.93
CA ARG A 343 -4.82 21.22 -33.14
C ARG A 343 -4.85 19.84 -32.56
N VAL A 344 -4.28 18.87 -33.28
CA VAL A 344 -4.08 17.52 -32.79
C VAL A 344 -2.61 17.34 -32.43
N THR A 345 -2.32 16.75 -31.28
CA THR A 345 -0.96 16.43 -30.86
C THR A 345 -0.80 14.94 -30.66
N ALA A 346 0.27 14.36 -31.22
CA ALA A 346 0.75 13.03 -30.85
C ALA A 346 2.01 13.16 -29.98
N TYR A 347 2.03 12.47 -28.85
CA TYR A 347 3.18 12.37 -27.93
C TYR A 347 3.92 11.08 -28.21
N ILE A 348 5.22 11.17 -28.45
CA ILE A 348 6.05 10.11 -28.99
C ILE A 348 7.18 9.79 -28.02
N SER A 349 7.18 8.57 -27.49
CA SER A 349 8.24 8.08 -26.59
C SER A 349 9.58 8.00 -27.31
N SER A 350 10.67 8.25 -26.60
CA SER A 350 12.02 8.08 -27.13
C SER A 350 12.48 6.61 -27.13
N GLU A 351 11.83 5.73 -26.35
CA GLU A 351 12.16 4.30 -26.18
C GLU A 351 13.65 4.05 -25.92
N ALA A 352 14.28 4.81 -25.01
CA ALA A 352 15.72 4.69 -24.78
C ALA A 352 16.09 3.46 -23.97
N TYR A 353 15.24 3.04 -23.03
CA TYR A 353 15.58 2.00 -22.07
C TYR A 353 14.71 0.75 -22.19
N ALA A 354 13.45 0.91 -22.59
CA ALA A 354 12.56 -0.24 -22.77
C ALA A 354 11.45 0.02 -23.77
N VAL A 355 11.01 -1.06 -24.42
CA VAL A 355 9.79 -1.10 -25.21
C VAL A 355 8.76 -1.89 -24.40
N ARG A 356 7.61 -1.28 -24.14
CA ARG A 356 6.50 -2.00 -23.48
C ARG A 356 5.91 -3.01 -24.48
N PRO A 357 5.72 -4.29 -24.06
CA PRO A 357 5.16 -5.31 -24.93
C PRO A 357 3.71 -5.00 -25.31
N PRO A 358 3.20 -5.50 -26.45
CA PRO A 358 1.81 -5.30 -26.86
C PRO A 358 0.82 -5.69 -25.76
N ASN A 359 -0.25 -4.91 -25.61
CA ASN A 359 -1.34 -5.25 -24.68
C ASN A 359 -2.05 -6.51 -25.18
N THR A 360 -2.22 -7.51 -24.31
CA THR A 360 -2.99 -8.73 -24.61
C THR A 360 -4.45 -8.36 -24.87
N PRO A 361 -5.12 -8.88 -25.93
CA PRO A 361 -6.55 -8.68 -26.11
C PRO A 361 -7.29 -9.20 -24.88
N SER A 362 -8.05 -8.35 -24.20
CA SER A 362 -8.98 -8.80 -23.15
C SER A 362 -10.01 -9.72 -23.81
N ALA A 363 -10.11 -10.96 -23.33
CA ALA A 363 -11.18 -11.88 -23.66
C ALA A 363 -12.46 -11.44 -22.93
N ASP A 364 -13.03 -10.29 -23.30
CA ASP A 364 -14.42 -9.96 -23.00
C ASP A 364 -14.89 -8.73 -23.77
N ARG A 365 -15.37 -8.94 -25.00
CA ARG A 365 -16.30 -8.03 -25.72
C ARG A 365 -17.18 -8.79 -26.72
N THR A 366 -17.66 -9.97 -26.35
CA THR A 366 -18.74 -10.65 -27.10
C THR A 366 -19.72 -11.27 -26.12
N ALA A 367 -20.93 -10.72 -26.07
CA ALA A 367 -22.04 -11.29 -25.32
C ALA A 367 -22.26 -12.77 -25.68
N PRO A 368 -22.50 -13.66 -24.70
CA PRO A 368 -22.79 -15.06 -25.02
C PRO A 368 -24.19 -15.17 -25.62
N SER A 369 -24.26 -15.75 -26.83
CA SER A 369 -25.51 -16.24 -27.42
C SER A 369 -26.00 -17.48 -26.66
N PRO A 370 -27.33 -17.72 -26.57
CA PRO A 370 -27.86 -18.80 -25.76
C PRO A 370 -27.83 -20.15 -26.51
N GLY A 371 -27.30 -21.17 -25.84
CA GLY A 371 -27.58 -22.58 -26.10
C GLY A 371 -26.43 -23.37 -26.72
N ARG A 372 -25.96 -24.41 -26.03
CA ARG A 372 -26.56 -25.75 -25.99
C ARG A 372 -25.79 -26.63 -25.00
N HIS A 373 -26.53 -27.38 -24.20
CA HIS A 373 -26.05 -28.52 -23.45
C HIS A 373 -25.42 -29.54 -24.40
N GLU A 374 -24.23 -30.05 -24.06
CA GLU A 374 -23.91 -31.47 -24.24
C GLU A 374 -22.76 -31.88 -23.31
N SER A 375 -22.94 -33.08 -22.76
CA SER A 375 -22.20 -33.73 -21.68
C SER A 375 -21.09 -34.65 -22.22
N GLY A 376 -19.91 -34.67 -21.59
CA GLY A 376 -18.87 -35.68 -21.83
C GLY A 376 -17.66 -35.52 -20.89
N PRO A 377 -16.91 -36.59 -20.55
CA PRO A 377 -16.55 -36.88 -19.16
C PRO A 377 -15.18 -36.39 -18.69
N ARG A 378 -15.11 -36.26 -17.36
CA ARG A 378 -13.94 -35.96 -16.53
C ARG A 378 -12.91 -37.09 -16.55
N HIS A 379 -11.69 -36.77 -16.96
CA HIS A 379 -10.41 -37.33 -16.49
C HIS A 379 -9.47 -36.11 -16.40
N GLY A 380 -8.92 -35.70 -15.28
CA GLY A 380 -8.32 -36.51 -14.21
C GLY A 380 -6.82 -36.57 -14.44
N ASN A 381 -6.11 -35.46 -14.21
CA ASN A 381 -4.75 -35.50 -13.71
C ASN A 381 -4.37 -34.17 -13.03
N ASP A 382 -4.21 -34.28 -11.72
CA ASP A 382 -3.45 -33.37 -10.85
C ASP A 382 -2.05 -33.13 -11.39
N GLN A 383 -1.62 -31.87 -11.38
CA GLN A 383 -0.33 -31.45 -10.82
C GLN A 383 -0.36 -29.94 -10.55
N THR A 384 -0.82 -29.61 -9.35
CA THR A 384 -0.23 -28.70 -8.35
C THR A 384 0.81 -27.63 -8.78
N PHE A 385 0.48 -26.39 -8.39
CA PHE A 385 1.32 -25.30 -7.89
C PHE A 385 2.53 -24.83 -8.72
N SER A 386 2.44 -23.62 -9.27
CA SER A 386 3.57 -22.69 -9.33
C SER A 386 3.15 -21.24 -9.63
N SER A 387 3.75 -20.34 -8.85
CA SER A 387 4.01 -18.92 -9.07
C SER A 387 2.88 -17.91 -8.83
N THR A 388 2.79 -17.50 -7.56
CA THR A 388 2.52 -16.12 -7.13
C THR A 388 3.56 -15.16 -7.72
N SER A 389 3.38 -14.72 -8.96
CA SER A 389 4.15 -13.58 -9.50
C SER A 389 3.29 -12.69 -10.40
N GLY A 390 2.32 -12.01 -9.80
CA GLY A 390 1.83 -10.73 -10.30
C GLY A 390 2.53 -9.64 -9.50
N ALA A 391 3.46 -8.91 -10.13
CA ALA A 391 4.30 -7.83 -9.59
C ALA A 391 4.06 -7.46 -8.10
N ARG A 392 4.89 -8.03 -7.19
CA ARG A 392 4.90 -7.70 -5.75
C ARG A 392 5.22 -6.21 -5.57
N ILE A 393 4.47 -5.51 -4.71
CA ILE A 393 4.82 -4.15 -4.26
C ILE A 393 6.22 -4.26 -3.61
N SER A 394 7.25 -3.68 -4.23
CA SER A 394 8.65 -3.89 -3.85
C SER A 394 9.18 -2.92 -2.78
N MET A 395 8.35 -2.03 -2.24
CA MET A 395 8.81 -0.98 -1.33
C MET A 395 7.77 -0.63 -0.27
N GLU A 396 8.24 -0.24 0.90
CA GLU A 396 7.42 0.27 1.99
C GLU A 396 6.57 1.47 1.52
N PRO A 397 5.25 1.49 1.76
CA PRO A 397 4.37 2.60 1.38
C PRO A 397 4.52 3.80 2.35
N TYR A 398 5.64 3.85 3.06
CA TYR A 398 6.03 4.87 4.01
C TYR A 398 7.56 5.05 3.96
N ARG A 399 8.03 6.24 4.33
CA ARG A 399 9.46 6.52 4.53
C ARG A 399 9.76 6.65 6.02
N ILE A 400 10.96 6.25 6.42
CA ILE A 400 11.42 6.34 7.80
C ILE A 400 11.50 7.82 8.21
N LYS A 401 10.77 8.20 9.26
CA LYS A 401 10.70 9.59 9.76
C LYS A 401 11.69 9.85 10.91
N VAL A 402 11.78 8.89 11.82
CA VAL A 402 12.68 8.88 12.99
C VAL A 402 13.27 7.47 13.07
N VAL A 403 14.53 7.38 13.44
CA VAL A 403 15.23 6.10 13.64
C VAL A 403 15.58 5.91 15.11
N GLU A 404 15.54 4.66 15.56
CA GLU A 404 16.09 4.20 16.83
C GLU A 404 17.34 3.35 16.54
N PRO A 405 18.51 3.64 17.15
CA PRO A 405 19.70 2.79 17.00
C PRO A 405 19.46 1.38 17.55
N ILE A 406 19.88 0.35 16.80
CA ILE A 406 19.87 -1.05 17.27
C ILE A 406 21.21 -1.44 17.90
N ALA A 407 21.19 -2.34 18.88
CA ALA A 407 22.42 -2.84 19.49
C ALA A 407 23.16 -3.80 18.55
N LEU A 408 24.46 -3.56 18.33
CA LEU A 408 25.35 -4.46 17.60
C LEU A 408 26.21 -5.24 18.60
N THR A 409 25.71 -6.38 19.05
CA THR A 409 26.35 -7.19 20.10
C THR A 409 27.33 -8.21 19.51
N THR A 410 28.36 -8.57 20.26
CA THR A 410 29.22 -9.71 19.94
C THR A 410 28.63 -11.00 20.51
N ARG A 411 29.03 -12.16 19.97
CA ARG A 411 28.63 -13.46 20.50
C ARG A 411 28.91 -13.59 22.00
N GLN A 412 30.11 -13.19 22.44
CA GLN A 412 30.55 -13.29 23.84
C GLN A 412 29.67 -12.46 24.77
N GLN A 413 29.24 -11.27 24.33
CA GLN A 413 28.31 -10.44 25.10
C GLN A 413 26.95 -11.13 25.23
N ARG A 414 26.45 -11.75 24.16
CA ARG A 414 25.17 -12.48 24.18
C ARG A 414 25.22 -13.75 25.02
N GLU A 415 26.34 -14.46 25.01
CA GLU A 415 26.56 -15.63 25.88
C GLU A 415 26.52 -15.24 27.36
N ALA A 416 27.27 -14.20 27.74
CA ALA A 416 27.25 -13.67 29.11
C ALA A 416 25.85 -13.16 29.51
N ALA A 417 25.12 -12.55 28.58
CA ALA A 417 23.74 -12.09 28.82
C ALA A 417 22.79 -13.27 29.06
N LEU A 418 22.86 -14.34 28.26
CA LEU A 418 22.06 -15.56 28.46
C LEU A 418 22.32 -16.20 29.82
N GLU A 419 23.58 -16.37 30.21
CA GLU A 419 23.93 -16.92 31.53
C GLU A 419 23.36 -16.05 32.67
N ARG A 420 23.51 -14.73 32.56
CA ARG A 420 23.04 -13.76 33.55
C ARG A 420 21.52 -13.82 33.75
N VAL A 421 20.76 -14.06 32.69
CA VAL A 421 19.29 -14.13 32.74
C VAL A 421 18.77 -15.56 32.92
N HIS A 422 19.66 -16.51 33.24
CA HIS A 422 19.31 -17.93 33.37
C HIS A 422 18.55 -18.45 32.13
N TYR A 423 19.03 -18.04 30.95
CA TYR A 423 18.51 -18.41 29.64
C TYR A 423 17.06 -17.98 29.37
N ASN A 424 16.42 -17.20 30.24
CA ASN A 424 15.11 -16.63 29.95
C ASN A 424 15.23 -15.31 29.17
N LEU A 425 14.83 -15.35 27.89
CA LEU A 425 14.89 -14.20 26.98
C LEU A 425 14.01 -13.02 27.41
N PHE A 426 12.99 -13.24 28.26
CA PHE A 426 12.15 -12.17 28.80
C PHE A 426 12.91 -11.23 29.75
N ASP A 427 13.97 -11.72 30.40
CA ASP A 427 14.78 -10.94 31.35
C ASP A 427 16.01 -10.27 30.68
N LEU A 428 16.18 -10.42 29.36
CA LEU A 428 17.18 -9.67 28.59
C LEU A 428 16.83 -8.18 28.53
N ARG A 429 17.86 -7.33 28.65
CA ARG A 429 17.70 -5.88 28.48
C ARG A 429 17.54 -5.56 27.00
N ALA A 430 16.78 -4.52 26.68
CA ALA A 430 16.56 -4.10 25.29
C ALA A 430 17.89 -3.74 24.58
N GLU A 431 18.83 -3.11 25.29
CA GLU A 431 20.17 -2.76 24.79
C GLU A 431 21.07 -3.97 24.47
N GLU A 432 20.64 -5.18 24.82
CA GLU A 432 21.34 -6.43 24.53
C GLU A 432 20.74 -7.18 23.34
N VAL A 433 19.70 -6.63 22.69
CA VAL A 433 18.94 -7.25 21.59
C VAL A 433 19.11 -6.44 20.30
N THR A 434 19.46 -7.12 19.21
CA THR A 434 19.66 -6.50 17.89
C THR A 434 18.36 -6.45 17.10
N ILE A 435 17.61 -7.54 17.06
CA ILE A 435 16.27 -7.61 16.45
C ILE A 435 15.31 -8.20 17.49
N ASP A 436 14.30 -7.44 17.87
CA ASP A 436 13.29 -7.89 18.83
C ASP A 436 12.00 -8.33 18.12
N LEU A 437 11.82 -9.65 18.00
CA LEU A 437 10.64 -10.32 17.43
C LEU A 437 9.85 -11.04 18.53
N LEU A 438 10.00 -10.64 19.79
CA LEU A 438 9.27 -11.21 20.93
C LEU A 438 7.75 -11.01 20.78
N SER A 439 7.32 -9.82 20.38
CA SER A 439 5.92 -9.44 20.28
C SER A 439 5.69 -8.28 19.29
N ASP A 440 4.53 -8.31 18.61
CA ASP A 440 4.02 -7.21 17.78
C ASP A 440 3.15 -6.22 18.58
N SER A 441 3.02 -6.43 19.89
CA SER A 441 2.11 -5.68 20.77
C SER A 441 2.78 -4.48 21.43
N GLY A 442 2.52 -3.29 20.92
CA GLY A 442 2.98 -2.01 21.46
C GLY A 442 4.38 -1.63 20.98
N THR A 443 4.90 -2.39 20.02
CA THR A 443 6.25 -2.26 19.46
C THR A 443 6.23 -1.69 18.04
N GLY A 444 5.06 -1.38 17.47
CA GLY A 444 4.97 -0.80 16.14
C GLY A 444 5.40 0.67 16.10
N ALA A 445 6.03 1.09 15.01
CA ALA A 445 6.43 2.48 14.81
C ALA A 445 5.20 3.36 14.53
N ILE A 446 5.13 4.50 15.23
CA ILE A 446 4.04 5.49 15.13
C ILE A 446 4.29 6.43 13.95
N SER A 447 3.24 6.77 13.20
CA SER A 447 3.34 7.67 12.04
C SER A 447 3.55 9.13 12.45
N ALA A 448 3.97 9.96 11.51
CA ALA A 448 4.04 11.41 11.72
C ALA A 448 2.65 12.03 12.02
N ALA A 449 1.58 11.47 11.44
CA ALA A 449 0.22 11.94 11.67
C ALA A 449 -0.28 11.58 13.07
N GLN A 450 -0.01 10.35 13.52
CA GLN A 450 -0.30 9.95 14.91
C GLN A 450 0.47 10.81 15.91
N LEU A 451 1.77 11.04 15.69
CA LEU A 451 2.57 11.93 16.55
C LEU A 451 2.00 13.35 16.59
N ALA A 452 1.62 13.91 15.44
CA ALA A 452 0.99 15.24 15.37
C ALA A 452 -0.33 15.28 16.14
N ALA A 453 -1.21 14.30 15.93
CA ALA A 453 -2.48 14.19 16.64
C ALA A 453 -2.27 14.08 18.16
N GLY A 454 -1.28 13.30 18.60
CA GLY A 454 -0.93 13.19 20.02
C GLY A 454 -0.39 14.49 20.62
N MET A 455 0.26 15.36 19.85
CA MET A 455 0.67 16.69 20.34
C MET A 455 -0.51 17.65 20.55
N GLU A 456 -1.66 17.38 19.95
CA GLU A 456 -2.93 18.10 20.15
C GLU A 456 -3.82 17.48 21.24
N GLY A 457 -3.30 16.47 21.95
CA GLY A 457 -4.00 15.73 22.99
C GLY A 457 -4.63 16.63 24.05
N ASP A 458 -5.93 16.46 24.28
CA ASP A 458 -6.69 17.15 25.30
C ASP A 458 -6.73 16.30 26.58
N GLU A 459 -5.95 16.71 27.58
CA GLU A 459 -5.74 15.96 28.83
C GLU A 459 -6.82 16.25 29.89
N SER A 460 -7.96 16.82 29.48
CA SER A 460 -9.11 17.03 30.37
C SER A 460 -9.62 15.72 30.95
N TYR A 461 -9.82 15.67 32.27
CA TYR A 461 -10.24 14.46 32.99
C TYR A 461 -11.59 13.89 32.53
N ALA A 462 -12.53 14.77 32.16
CA ALA A 462 -13.85 14.40 31.66
C ALA A 462 -14.19 15.26 30.43
N GLY A 463 -14.80 14.64 29.41
CA GLY A 463 -15.26 15.36 28.22
C GLY A 463 -14.13 15.88 27.33
N SER A 464 -12.97 15.22 27.34
CA SER A 464 -11.83 15.53 26.47
C SER A 464 -12.23 15.52 24.98
N ARG A 465 -11.74 16.49 24.21
CA ARG A 465 -11.91 16.47 22.74
C ARG A 465 -11.27 15.25 22.08
N SER A 466 -10.18 14.72 22.66
CA SER A 466 -9.51 13.51 22.17
C SER A 466 -10.41 12.28 22.28
N PHE A 467 -11.21 12.19 23.37
CA PHE A 467 -12.19 11.13 23.51
C PHE A 467 -13.22 11.14 22.39
N TYR A 468 -13.77 12.31 22.05
CA TYR A 468 -14.81 12.38 21.02
C TYR A 468 -14.28 12.02 19.63
N ARG A 469 -13.04 12.39 19.28
CA ARG A 469 -12.38 11.97 18.02
C ARG A 469 -12.13 10.46 17.98
N PHE A 470 -11.64 9.90 19.09
CA PHE A 470 -11.48 8.45 19.25
C PHE A 470 -12.83 7.72 19.13
N HIS A 471 -13.84 8.20 19.85
CA HIS A 471 -15.17 7.63 19.87
C HIS A 471 -15.81 7.65 18.48
N GLU A 472 -15.72 8.77 17.75
CA GLU A 472 -16.20 8.89 16.37
C GLU A 472 -15.52 7.85 15.46
N THR A 473 -14.19 7.78 15.48
CA THR A 473 -13.42 6.82 14.65
C THR A 473 -13.80 5.37 14.95
N VAL A 474 -13.90 4.99 16.23
CA VAL A 474 -14.29 3.63 16.62
C VAL A 474 -15.76 3.36 16.27
N THR A 475 -16.65 4.34 16.42
CA THR A 475 -18.07 4.21 16.04
C THR A 475 -18.20 3.95 14.54
N GLU A 476 -17.49 4.70 13.71
CA GLU A 476 -17.50 4.51 12.25
C GLU A 476 -16.98 3.12 11.85
N LEU A 477 -15.88 2.68 12.46
CA LEU A 477 -15.24 1.41 12.15
C LEU A 477 -16.06 0.20 12.61
N THR A 478 -16.70 0.29 13.78
CA THR A 478 -17.30 -0.88 14.45
C THR A 478 -18.82 -0.89 14.43
N GLY A 479 -19.45 0.28 14.43
CA GLY A 479 -20.90 0.44 14.54
C GLY A 479 -21.46 0.19 15.95
N TYR A 480 -20.64 -0.05 16.97
CA TYR A 480 -21.11 -0.26 18.34
C TYR A 480 -21.67 1.03 18.96
N ARG A 481 -22.71 0.88 19.78
CA ARG A 481 -23.40 2.01 20.43
C ARG A 481 -22.67 2.55 21.65
N HIS A 482 -21.95 1.68 22.34
CA HIS A 482 -21.24 2.01 23.58
C HIS A 482 -19.77 1.66 23.41
N ILE A 483 -18.90 2.66 23.55
CA ILE A 483 -17.44 2.52 23.41
C ILE A 483 -16.78 2.98 24.70
N LEU A 484 -16.02 2.09 25.33
CA LEU A 484 -15.32 2.33 26.58
C LEU A 484 -13.82 2.18 26.36
N PRO A 485 -13.00 3.25 26.43
CA PRO A 485 -11.56 3.15 26.35
C PRO A 485 -11.00 2.38 27.55
N ALA A 486 -9.87 1.70 27.36
CA ALA A 486 -9.14 1.00 28.41
C ALA A 486 -7.64 1.11 28.13
N HIS A 487 -6.79 1.12 29.16
CA HIS A 487 -5.35 1.30 28.96
C HIS A 487 -4.72 0.23 28.05
N GLN A 488 -5.27 -0.99 27.99
CA GLN A 488 -4.94 -2.01 26.98
C GLN A 488 -5.98 -3.15 26.96
N GLY A 489 -5.83 -4.09 26.01
CA GLY A 489 -6.77 -5.20 25.83
C GLY A 489 -7.05 -6.04 27.09
N ARG A 490 -6.04 -6.40 27.90
CA ARG A 490 -6.29 -7.21 29.11
C ARG A 490 -7.17 -6.53 30.16
N ALA A 491 -7.17 -5.19 30.18
CA ALA A 491 -8.04 -4.42 31.05
C ALA A 491 -9.48 -4.44 30.53
N ALA A 492 -9.64 -4.28 29.21
CA ALA A 492 -10.92 -4.45 28.53
C ALA A 492 -11.51 -5.86 28.76
N GLU A 493 -10.69 -6.92 28.62
CA GLU A 493 -11.05 -8.31 28.93
C GLU A 493 -11.49 -8.46 30.39
N ARG A 494 -10.69 -7.97 31.35
CA ARG A 494 -10.99 -8.05 32.78
C ARG A 494 -12.31 -7.36 33.11
N ILE A 495 -12.57 -6.18 32.54
CA ILE A 495 -13.82 -5.44 32.77
C ILE A 495 -15.01 -6.19 32.18
N LEU A 496 -14.92 -6.60 30.91
CA LEU A 496 -16.01 -7.29 30.24
C LEU A 496 -16.33 -8.62 30.92
N PHE A 497 -15.32 -9.47 31.16
CA PHE A 497 -15.55 -10.82 31.68
C PHE A 497 -15.98 -10.84 33.14
N ASN A 498 -15.49 -9.95 34.01
CA ASN A 498 -16.02 -9.84 35.37
C ASN A 498 -17.47 -9.35 35.40
N THR A 499 -17.94 -8.73 34.33
CA THR A 499 -19.31 -8.22 34.23
C THR A 499 -20.26 -9.22 33.56
N LEU A 500 -19.75 -9.95 32.56
CA LEU A 500 -20.51 -10.86 31.72
C LEU A 500 -20.56 -12.30 32.27
N LEU A 501 -19.51 -12.73 32.97
CA LEU A 501 -19.36 -14.14 33.39
C LEU A 501 -19.84 -14.37 34.82
N GLU A 502 -20.35 -15.58 35.05
CA GLU A 502 -20.77 -16.09 36.36
C GLU A 502 -20.07 -17.41 36.64
N PRO A 503 -19.58 -17.67 37.88
CA PRO A 503 -18.90 -18.91 38.23
C PRO A 503 -19.67 -20.18 37.79
N GLY A 504 -18.94 -21.16 37.26
CA GLY A 504 -19.49 -22.40 36.71
C GLY A 504 -19.94 -22.32 35.24
N GLY A 505 -19.92 -21.12 34.64
CA GLY A 505 -20.18 -20.90 33.22
C GLY A 505 -19.10 -21.48 32.29
N ILE A 506 -19.42 -21.56 31.01
CA ILE A 506 -18.54 -22.00 29.93
C ILE A 506 -18.37 -20.85 28.93
N VAL A 507 -17.14 -20.64 28.48
CA VAL A 507 -16.81 -19.73 27.39
C VAL A 507 -16.22 -20.55 26.26
N LEU A 508 -16.83 -20.46 25.09
CA LEU A 508 -16.36 -21.14 23.87
C LEU A 508 -15.54 -20.16 23.05
N ALA A 509 -14.48 -20.63 22.41
CA ALA A 509 -13.76 -19.85 21.40
C ALA A 509 -13.22 -20.72 20.28
N ASN A 510 -12.89 -20.10 19.14
CA ASN A 510 -11.99 -20.75 18.17
C ASN A 510 -10.66 -21.07 18.86
N THR A 511 -10.04 -20.10 19.53
CA THR A 511 -9.00 -20.33 20.56
C THR A 511 -8.92 -19.09 21.45
N HIS A 512 -8.90 -19.30 22.78
CA HIS A 512 -8.66 -18.23 23.75
C HIS A 512 -7.20 -17.78 23.70
N PHE A 513 -6.96 -16.47 23.72
CA PHE A 513 -5.63 -15.95 24.01
C PHE A 513 -5.30 -16.08 25.51
N ASP A 514 -4.02 -16.09 25.86
CA ASP A 514 -3.53 -16.42 27.20
C ASP A 514 -4.20 -15.57 28.30
N THR A 515 -4.29 -14.25 28.08
CA THR A 515 -4.94 -13.34 29.04
C THR A 515 -6.45 -13.49 29.05
N THR A 516 -7.06 -13.81 27.89
CA THR A 516 -8.49 -14.10 27.78
C THR A 516 -8.84 -15.34 28.60
N ARG A 517 -8.13 -16.46 28.38
CA ARG A 517 -8.29 -17.71 29.15
C ARG A 517 -8.11 -17.48 30.64
N ALA A 518 -7.04 -16.79 31.04
CA ALA A 518 -6.78 -16.51 32.44
C ALA A 518 -7.91 -15.70 33.09
N ASN A 519 -8.44 -14.66 32.41
CA ASN A 519 -9.57 -13.91 32.96
C ASN A 519 -10.85 -14.76 33.05
N VAL A 520 -11.13 -15.62 32.07
CA VAL A 520 -12.27 -16.55 32.11
C VAL A 520 -12.16 -17.50 33.32
N GLU A 521 -10.99 -18.13 33.49
CA GLU A 521 -10.76 -19.09 34.57
C GLU A 521 -10.73 -18.42 35.95
N LEU A 522 -10.19 -17.20 36.07
CA LEU A 522 -10.23 -16.41 37.30
C LEU A 522 -11.66 -16.00 37.70
N SER A 523 -12.58 -15.85 36.74
CA SER A 523 -14.01 -15.65 37.02
C SER A 523 -14.73 -16.95 37.44
N GLY A 524 -14.01 -18.07 37.58
CA GLY A 524 -14.57 -19.38 37.92
C GLY A 524 -15.32 -20.06 36.78
N CYS A 525 -15.14 -19.59 35.53
CA CYS A 525 -15.68 -20.22 34.33
C CYS A 525 -14.68 -21.21 33.71
N GLN A 526 -15.16 -22.01 32.76
CA GLN A 526 -14.34 -22.92 31.97
C GLN A 526 -14.11 -22.35 30.56
N ALA A 527 -12.86 -22.22 30.13
CA ALA A 527 -12.49 -21.79 28.78
C ALA A 527 -12.29 -23.02 27.86
N HIS A 528 -13.17 -23.22 26.89
CA HIS A 528 -13.13 -24.33 25.95
C HIS A 528 -12.76 -23.85 24.54
N ASP A 529 -11.67 -24.38 23.99
CA ASP A 529 -11.23 -24.10 22.62
C ASP A 529 -11.80 -25.15 21.66
N ILE A 530 -12.50 -24.68 20.62
CA ILE A 530 -13.10 -25.52 19.57
C ILE A 530 -12.68 -25.02 18.18
N PRO A 531 -11.36 -25.01 17.86
CA PRO A 531 -10.90 -24.63 16.53
C PRO A 531 -11.37 -25.65 15.48
N CYS A 532 -11.48 -25.19 14.23
CA CYS A 532 -11.74 -26.05 13.08
C CYS A 532 -10.70 -27.18 12.96
N ALA A 533 -11.06 -28.26 12.25
CA ALA A 533 -10.20 -29.43 12.12
C ALA A 533 -8.87 -29.09 11.41
N GLU A 534 -8.92 -28.19 10.42
CA GLU A 534 -7.78 -27.73 9.64
C GLU A 534 -6.70 -27.05 10.48
N ALA A 535 -7.05 -26.49 11.64
CA ALA A 535 -6.09 -25.87 12.57
C ALA A 535 -5.06 -26.88 13.12
N ARG A 536 -5.35 -28.18 13.05
CA ARG A 536 -4.43 -29.23 13.52
C ARG A 536 -3.37 -29.59 12.49
N ASP A 537 -3.60 -29.32 11.20
CA ASP A 537 -2.64 -29.60 10.16
C ASP A 537 -1.74 -28.38 10.00
N LEU A 538 -0.48 -28.46 10.41
CA LEU A 538 0.45 -27.32 10.28
C LEU A 538 0.98 -27.13 8.86
N ASP A 539 0.91 -28.16 8.01
CA ASP A 539 1.57 -28.17 6.69
C ASP A 539 0.61 -27.75 5.56
N SER A 540 -0.69 -27.89 5.78
CA SER A 540 -1.71 -27.52 4.80
C SER A 540 -1.67 -26.03 4.45
N GLU A 541 -1.70 -25.69 3.17
CA GLU A 541 -1.79 -24.28 2.74
C GLU A 541 -3.23 -23.73 2.74
N ARG A 542 -4.20 -24.50 3.24
CA ARG A 542 -5.60 -24.05 3.26
C ARG A 542 -5.74 -22.79 4.12
N PRO A 543 -6.40 -21.72 3.60
CA PRO A 543 -6.66 -20.54 4.38
C PRO A 543 -7.71 -20.82 5.47
N PHE A 544 -7.95 -19.83 6.32
CA PHE A 544 -9.03 -19.81 7.31
C PHE A 544 -8.96 -20.86 8.42
N LYS A 545 -7.75 -21.31 8.78
CA LYS A 545 -7.51 -22.19 9.95
C LYS A 545 -7.84 -21.54 11.30
N GLY A 546 -8.18 -20.25 11.31
CA GLY A 546 -8.71 -19.55 12.48
C GLY A 546 -10.19 -19.82 12.73
N ASN A 547 -10.92 -20.43 11.80
CA ASN A 547 -12.35 -20.71 11.93
C ASN A 547 -12.68 -21.53 13.21
N ILE A 548 -13.86 -21.27 13.78
CA ILE A 548 -14.42 -22.11 14.84
C ILE A 548 -15.08 -23.36 14.22
N ASP A 549 -15.06 -24.47 14.96
CA ASP A 549 -15.79 -25.69 14.59
C ASP A 549 -17.29 -25.50 14.84
N LEU A 550 -18.04 -25.29 13.76
CA LEU A 550 -19.47 -25.00 13.80
C LEU A 550 -20.31 -26.19 14.25
N ASP A 551 -19.87 -27.42 13.99
CA ASP A 551 -20.59 -28.62 14.41
C ASP A 551 -20.42 -28.82 15.92
N LYS A 552 -19.19 -28.63 16.44
CA LYS A 552 -18.96 -28.60 17.89
C LYS A 552 -19.76 -27.49 18.56
N LEU A 553 -19.71 -26.26 18.01
CA LEU A 553 -20.48 -25.14 18.54
C LEU A 553 -21.98 -25.47 18.66
N ARG A 554 -22.59 -26.01 17.59
CA ARG A 554 -24.00 -26.45 17.61
C ARG A 554 -24.23 -27.53 18.66
N SER A 555 -23.41 -28.58 18.66
CA SER A 555 -23.57 -29.70 19.59
C SER A 555 -23.42 -29.30 21.06
N THR A 556 -22.56 -28.32 21.38
CA THR A 556 -22.38 -27.83 22.75
C THR A 556 -23.56 -26.98 23.18
N LEU A 557 -24.07 -26.09 22.31
CA LEU A 557 -25.21 -25.22 22.61
C LEU A 557 -26.55 -25.98 22.69
N GLU A 558 -26.70 -27.06 21.93
CA GLU A 558 -27.88 -27.94 21.96
C GLU A 558 -27.77 -29.04 23.04
N GLY A 559 -26.56 -29.26 23.55
CA GLY A 559 -26.23 -30.31 24.51
C GLY A 559 -26.55 -29.94 25.96
N PRO A 560 -26.20 -30.84 26.91
CA PRO A 560 -26.47 -30.64 28.34
C PRO A 560 -25.77 -29.42 28.94
N ASP A 561 -24.67 -28.97 28.32
CA ASP A 561 -23.89 -27.81 28.75
C ASP A 561 -24.37 -26.49 28.12
N GLY A 562 -25.33 -26.52 27.20
CA GLY A 562 -25.76 -25.33 26.42
C GLY A 562 -26.21 -24.16 27.29
N SER A 563 -26.95 -24.43 28.37
CA SER A 563 -27.42 -23.42 29.33
C SER A 563 -26.30 -22.82 30.18
N ARG A 564 -25.13 -23.45 30.22
CA ARG A 564 -23.94 -22.96 30.93
C ARG A 564 -23.06 -22.08 30.05
N VAL A 565 -23.23 -22.09 28.73
CA VAL A 565 -22.44 -21.26 27.82
C VAL A 565 -22.85 -19.79 27.97
N ARG A 566 -21.89 -18.95 28.37
CA ARG A 566 -22.12 -17.53 28.69
C ARG A 566 -21.81 -16.61 27.53
N VAL A 567 -20.81 -16.95 26.73
CA VAL A 567 -20.37 -16.16 25.58
C VAL A 567 -19.54 -17.03 24.64
N VAL A 568 -19.60 -16.70 23.34
CA VAL A 568 -18.69 -17.24 22.33
C VAL A 568 -17.71 -16.14 21.92
N ILE A 569 -16.41 -16.39 22.09
CA ILE A 569 -15.33 -15.48 21.68
C ILE A 569 -14.82 -15.89 20.30
N MET A 570 -14.85 -14.95 19.36
CA MET A 570 -14.25 -15.12 18.04
C MET A 570 -13.00 -14.26 17.92
N THR A 571 -11.83 -14.90 17.99
CA THR A 571 -10.53 -14.23 17.91
C THR A 571 -10.12 -14.02 16.45
N ILE A 572 -9.93 -12.76 16.02
CA ILE A 572 -9.55 -12.40 14.65
C ILE A 572 -8.28 -11.53 14.59
N THR A 573 -7.21 -11.96 13.93
CA THR A 573 -6.87 -13.36 13.56
C THR A 573 -6.63 -14.24 14.80
N ASN A 574 -6.83 -15.56 14.68
CA ASN A 574 -6.63 -16.50 15.79
C ASN A 574 -5.15 -16.60 16.19
N ASN A 575 -4.75 -15.88 17.25
CA ASN A 575 -3.37 -15.86 17.74
C ASN A 575 -2.89 -17.23 18.24
N GLY A 576 -3.73 -17.95 18.99
CA GLY A 576 -3.40 -19.27 19.54
C GLY A 576 -3.23 -20.32 18.44
N GLY A 577 -3.92 -20.13 17.30
CA GLY A 577 -3.80 -20.94 16.10
C GLY A 577 -2.75 -20.47 15.09
N GLY A 578 -1.78 -19.62 15.47
CA GLY A 578 -0.72 -19.19 14.55
C GLY A 578 -0.98 -17.88 13.79
N GLY A 579 -1.94 -17.07 14.22
CA GLY A 579 -2.36 -15.87 13.47
C GLY A 579 -3.23 -16.16 12.26
N GLN A 580 -3.92 -17.30 12.28
CA GLN A 580 -4.71 -17.74 11.14
C GLN A 580 -6.02 -16.95 11.03
N PRO A 581 -6.44 -16.58 9.81
CA PRO A 581 -7.65 -15.79 9.62
C PRO A 581 -8.92 -16.60 9.88
N VAL A 582 -10.00 -15.90 10.13
CA VAL A 582 -11.38 -16.41 10.16
C VAL A 582 -12.10 -15.88 8.93
N SER A 583 -12.79 -16.77 8.21
CA SER A 583 -13.63 -16.41 7.06
C SER A 583 -14.88 -15.65 7.50
N MET A 584 -15.40 -14.78 6.63
CA MET A 584 -16.67 -14.09 6.87
C MET A 584 -17.85 -15.05 6.87
N GLU A 585 -17.82 -16.11 6.05
CA GLU A 585 -18.80 -17.20 6.14
C GLU A 585 -18.86 -17.81 7.54
N ASN A 586 -17.72 -18.16 8.13
CA ASN A 586 -17.66 -18.75 9.47
C ASN A 586 -18.14 -17.76 10.55
N LEU A 587 -17.80 -16.46 10.43
CA LEU A 587 -18.32 -15.42 11.33
C LEU A 587 -19.84 -15.29 11.23
N LYS A 588 -20.41 -15.30 10.02
CA LYS A 588 -21.87 -15.23 9.78
C LYS A 588 -22.60 -16.42 10.39
N GLN A 589 -22.09 -17.62 10.16
CA GLN A 589 -22.70 -18.87 10.67
C GLN A 589 -22.60 -18.93 12.19
N THR A 590 -21.46 -18.56 12.77
CA THR A 590 -21.30 -18.45 14.23
C THR A 590 -22.29 -17.45 14.82
N ALA A 591 -22.41 -16.24 14.25
CA ALA A 591 -23.36 -15.24 14.70
C ALA A 591 -24.81 -15.72 14.62
N GLU A 592 -25.20 -16.44 13.55
CA GLU A 592 -26.52 -17.03 13.42
C GLU A 592 -26.80 -18.09 14.50
N ILE A 593 -25.85 -19.00 14.74
CA ILE A 593 -25.97 -20.03 15.77
C ILE A 593 -26.10 -19.39 17.15
N CYS A 594 -25.25 -18.41 17.48
CA CYS A 594 -25.27 -17.70 18.76
C CYS A 594 -26.61 -16.98 18.99
N ARG A 595 -27.10 -16.24 17.99
CA ARG A 595 -28.41 -15.56 18.06
C ARG A 595 -29.58 -16.51 18.28
N ARG A 596 -29.58 -17.69 17.62
CA ARG A 596 -30.65 -18.70 17.82
C ARG A 596 -30.73 -19.21 19.25
N HIS A 597 -29.61 -19.24 19.96
CA HIS A 597 -29.52 -19.76 21.33
C HIS A 597 -29.51 -18.65 22.40
N GLY A 598 -29.59 -17.38 22.00
CA GLY A 598 -29.53 -16.25 22.94
C GLY A 598 -28.18 -16.12 23.65
N VAL A 599 -27.10 -16.59 23.04
CA VAL A 599 -25.74 -16.48 23.56
C VAL A 599 -25.02 -15.35 22.83
N PRO A 600 -24.37 -14.40 23.51
CA PRO A 600 -23.64 -13.32 22.85
C PRO A 600 -22.38 -13.84 22.14
N MET A 601 -22.10 -13.26 20.97
CA MET A 601 -20.82 -13.42 20.27
C MET A 601 -19.97 -12.16 20.44
N ILE A 602 -18.78 -12.29 21.04
CA ILE A 602 -17.83 -11.19 21.24
C ILE A 602 -16.59 -11.42 20.39
N LEU A 603 -16.11 -10.39 19.71
CA LEU A 603 -14.83 -10.45 19.00
C LEU A 603 -13.66 -10.12 19.94
N ASP A 604 -12.62 -10.95 19.94
CA ASP A 604 -11.28 -10.43 20.21
C ASP A 604 -10.72 -9.89 18.90
N ALA A 605 -10.72 -8.57 18.80
CA ALA A 605 -10.43 -7.82 17.59
C ALA A 605 -9.01 -7.23 17.57
N ALA A 606 -8.06 -7.79 18.34
CA ALA A 606 -6.70 -7.28 18.40
C ALA A 606 -6.02 -7.17 17.01
N ARG A 607 -6.33 -8.08 16.07
CA ARG A 607 -5.73 -8.13 14.72
C ARG A 607 -6.78 -8.17 13.61
N PHE A 608 -7.82 -7.37 13.77
CA PHE A 608 -8.99 -7.35 12.88
C PHE A 608 -8.64 -6.95 11.43
N ALA A 609 -7.68 -6.05 11.23
CA ALA A 609 -7.33 -5.50 9.92
C ALA A 609 -6.50 -6.52 9.11
N GLU A 610 -5.61 -7.25 9.78
CA GLU A 610 -4.90 -8.39 9.18
C GLU A 610 -5.88 -9.50 8.76
N ASN A 611 -6.88 -9.81 9.59
CA ASN A 611 -7.93 -10.77 9.25
C ASN A 611 -8.71 -10.31 8.00
N ALA A 612 -9.14 -9.04 8.01
CA ALA A 612 -9.87 -8.44 6.90
C ALA A 612 -9.07 -8.46 5.60
N TRP A 613 -7.76 -8.15 5.64
CA TRP A 613 -6.88 -8.29 4.49
C TRP A 613 -6.90 -9.71 3.93
N LEU A 614 -6.68 -10.71 4.78
CA LEU A 614 -6.63 -12.12 4.37
C LEU A 614 -7.98 -12.60 3.80
N VAL A 615 -9.11 -12.14 4.34
CA VAL A 615 -10.44 -12.37 3.75
C VAL A 615 -10.50 -11.83 2.32
N THR A 616 -10.07 -10.58 2.06
CA THR A 616 -10.09 -10.03 0.69
C THR A 616 -9.19 -10.81 -0.28
N ARG A 617 -8.17 -11.52 0.21
CA ARG A 617 -7.27 -12.34 -0.61
C ARG A 617 -7.84 -13.72 -0.90
N HIS A 618 -8.54 -14.32 0.06
CA HIS A 618 -8.86 -15.75 0.06
C HIS A 618 -10.35 -16.09 -0.04
N GLU A 619 -11.26 -15.14 0.21
CA GLU A 619 -12.71 -15.36 0.13
C GLU A 619 -13.30 -14.69 -1.12
N GLU A 620 -13.83 -15.49 -2.05
CA GLU A 620 -14.28 -15.03 -3.37
C GLU A 620 -15.25 -13.85 -3.29
N GLY A 621 -16.23 -13.90 -2.38
CA GLY A 621 -17.25 -12.86 -2.21
C GLY A 621 -16.74 -11.50 -1.72
N TYR A 622 -15.46 -11.40 -1.37
CA TYR A 622 -14.86 -10.21 -0.75
C TYR A 622 -13.68 -9.62 -1.54
N ARG A 623 -13.33 -10.16 -2.71
CA ARG A 623 -12.16 -9.71 -3.48
C ARG A 623 -12.23 -8.24 -3.91
N ASP A 624 -13.42 -7.74 -4.18
CA ASP A 624 -13.66 -6.34 -4.60
C ASP A 624 -13.92 -5.38 -3.43
N ARG A 625 -13.85 -5.86 -2.18
CA ARG A 625 -14.05 -5.06 -0.98
C ARG A 625 -12.71 -4.53 -0.45
N THR A 626 -12.75 -3.38 0.21
CA THR A 626 -11.59 -2.91 0.97
C THR A 626 -11.48 -3.65 2.31
N PRO A 627 -10.27 -3.79 2.91
CA PRO A 627 -10.13 -4.37 4.24
C PRO A 627 -10.98 -3.65 5.29
N ARG A 628 -11.11 -2.33 5.21
CA ARG A 628 -12.01 -1.56 6.08
C ARG A 628 -13.47 -2.01 5.98
N GLN A 629 -13.99 -2.21 4.77
CA GLN A 629 -15.37 -2.68 4.56
C GLN A 629 -15.59 -4.09 5.14
N VAL A 630 -14.61 -4.97 5.00
CA VAL A 630 -14.65 -6.33 5.58
C VAL A 630 -14.64 -6.26 7.11
N ALA A 631 -13.76 -5.44 7.68
CA ALA A 631 -13.69 -5.22 9.12
C ALA A 631 -15.01 -4.68 9.69
N GLU A 632 -15.58 -3.65 9.06
CA GLU A 632 -16.88 -3.08 9.42
C GLU A 632 -18.00 -4.13 9.39
N GLU A 633 -18.02 -5.01 8.38
CA GLU A 633 -18.99 -6.11 8.33
C GLU A 633 -18.76 -7.12 9.46
N ALA A 634 -17.51 -7.49 9.75
CA ALA A 634 -17.17 -8.41 10.83
C ALA A 634 -17.63 -7.88 12.20
N PHE A 635 -17.36 -6.61 12.51
CA PHE A 635 -17.82 -5.98 13.75
C PHE A 635 -19.35 -5.96 13.86
N ARG A 636 -20.06 -5.66 12.77
CA ARG A 636 -21.55 -5.62 12.75
C ARG A 636 -22.20 -7.00 12.94
N LEU A 637 -21.46 -8.11 12.78
CA LEU A 637 -21.97 -9.46 13.04
C LEU A 637 -21.97 -9.81 14.53
N ALA A 638 -21.14 -9.15 15.33
CA ALA A 638 -20.94 -9.46 16.75
C ALA A 638 -21.75 -8.52 17.66
N ASP A 639 -22.00 -8.98 18.89
CA ASP A 639 -22.72 -8.22 19.91
C ASP A 639 -21.80 -7.21 20.63
N GLY A 640 -20.49 -7.40 20.50
CA GLY A 640 -19.45 -6.54 21.05
C GLY A 640 -18.04 -7.00 20.69
N CYS A 641 -17.04 -6.25 21.14
CA CYS A 641 -15.65 -6.62 21.03
C CYS A 641 -14.81 -6.18 22.24
N VAL A 642 -13.70 -6.87 22.44
CA VAL A 642 -12.53 -6.36 23.15
C VAL A 642 -11.41 -6.15 22.13
N MET A 643 -10.70 -5.02 22.23
CA MET A 643 -9.61 -4.73 21.31
C MET A 643 -8.37 -4.23 22.06
N SER A 644 -7.22 -4.83 21.75
CA SER A 644 -5.92 -4.29 22.10
C SER A 644 -5.37 -3.43 20.95
N ALA A 645 -5.50 -2.11 21.04
CA ALA A 645 -4.96 -1.19 20.04
C ALA A 645 -3.43 -1.22 19.92
N LYS A 646 -2.73 -1.81 20.91
CA LYS A 646 -1.30 -2.14 20.82
C LYS A 646 -0.90 -2.98 19.59
N LYS A 647 -1.85 -3.60 18.88
CA LYS A 647 -1.62 -4.39 17.66
C LYS A 647 -2.10 -3.58 16.45
N ASP A 648 -3.32 -3.82 15.95
CA ASP A 648 -3.85 -3.13 14.78
C ASP A 648 -4.27 -1.68 15.05
N GLY A 649 -4.20 -1.16 16.27
CA GLY A 649 -4.28 0.30 16.48
C GLY A 649 -2.95 1.03 16.19
N ILE A 650 -1.86 0.30 15.95
CA ILE A 650 -0.49 0.79 15.74
C ILE A 650 -0.07 1.87 16.76
N VAL A 651 -0.31 1.59 18.03
CA VAL A 651 0.07 2.45 19.17
C VAL A 651 0.84 1.65 20.21
N HIS A 652 1.60 2.35 21.06
CA HIS A 652 2.36 1.71 22.14
C HIS A 652 1.46 1.24 23.30
N ILE A 653 0.35 1.94 23.53
CA ILE A 653 -0.62 1.69 24.60
C ILE A 653 -2.03 2.01 24.10
N GLY A 654 -3.06 1.39 24.67
CA GLY A 654 -4.45 1.58 24.24
C GLY A 654 -5.23 0.29 23.99
N GLY A 655 -6.52 0.38 24.22
CA GLY A 655 -7.54 -0.62 23.93
C GLY A 655 -8.93 -0.08 24.20
N PHE A 656 -9.95 -0.86 23.88
CA PHE A 656 -11.33 -0.50 24.16
C PHE A 656 -12.26 -1.71 24.23
N ILE A 657 -13.44 -1.48 24.81
CA ILE A 657 -14.60 -2.35 24.76
C ILE A 657 -15.64 -1.68 23.87
N GLY A 658 -16.20 -2.42 22.91
CA GLY A 658 -17.35 -1.99 22.09
C GLY A 658 -18.55 -2.89 22.38
N LEU A 659 -19.73 -2.32 22.63
CA LEU A 659 -20.94 -3.06 22.99
C LEU A 659 -22.19 -2.47 22.36
N ASN A 660 -23.18 -3.33 22.07
CA ASN A 660 -24.53 -2.92 21.68
C ASN A 660 -25.55 -2.99 22.85
N ASP A 661 -25.29 -3.82 23.85
CA ASP A 661 -26.15 -3.98 25.03
C ASP A 661 -25.91 -2.82 26.03
N PRO A 662 -26.94 -1.99 26.30
CA PRO A 662 -26.81 -0.85 27.21
C PRO A 662 -26.64 -1.26 28.68
N GLU A 663 -27.24 -2.36 29.14
CA GLU A 663 -27.13 -2.80 30.54
C GLU A 663 -25.75 -3.37 30.83
N LEU A 664 -25.20 -4.14 29.90
CA LEU A 664 -23.83 -4.62 29.99
C LEU A 664 -22.83 -3.46 29.92
N ALA A 665 -23.06 -2.50 29.01
CA ALA A 665 -22.22 -1.32 28.89
C ALA A 665 -22.19 -0.49 30.19
N GLU A 666 -23.34 -0.25 30.81
CA GLU A 666 -23.42 0.49 32.08
C GLU A 666 -22.65 -0.23 33.21
N LYS A 667 -22.78 -1.56 33.30
CA LYS A 667 -22.03 -2.34 34.29
C LYS A 667 -20.52 -2.28 34.03
N CYS A 668 -20.09 -2.39 32.77
CA CYS A 668 -18.68 -2.26 32.39
C CYS A 668 -18.14 -0.86 32.69
N GLU A 669 -18.91 0.20 32.42
CA GLU A 669 -18.52 1.58 32.70
C GLU A 669 -18.30 1.81 34.21
N ARG A 670 -19.19 1.29 35.07
CA ARG A 670 -19.01 1.40 36.52
C ARG A 670 -17.71 0.74 36.99
N LEU A 671 -17.38 -0.43 36.44
CA LEU A 671 -16.13 -1.14 36.77
C LEU A 671 -14.89 -0.44 36.19
N LEU A 672 -14.99 0.11 34.98
CA LEU A 672 -13.95 0.94 34.37
C LEU A 672 -13.60 2.14 35.26
N ILE A 673 -14.62 2.90 35.70
CA ILE A 673 -14.45 4.05 36.59
C ILE A 673 -13.77 3.65 37.89
N ALA A 674 -14.15 2.49 38.45
CA ALA A 674 -13.59 2.02 39.71
C ALA A 674 -12.14 1.53 39.62
N THR A 675 -11.65 1.13 38.45
CA THR A 675 -10.39 0.37 38.35
C THR A 675 -9.37 0.89 37.34
N GLU A 676 -9.78 1.65 36.32
CA GLU A 676 -8.89 2.14 35.27
C GLU A 676 -8.91 3.67 35.15
N GLY A 677 -10.11 4.27 35.12
CA GLY A 677 -10.29 5.70 34.96
C GLY A 677 -11.70 6.08 34.50
N PHE A 678 -11.98 7.39 34.43
CA PHE A 678 -13.29 7.90 34.00
C PHE A 678 -13.65 7.45 32.57
N ALA A 679 -14.94 7.39 32.26
CA ALA A 679 -15.47 6.81 31.02
C ALA A 679 -14.90 7.43 29.74
N THR A 680 -14.47 8.69 29.79
CA THR A 680 -13.90 9.40 28.64
C THR A 680 -12.38 9.24 28.49
N TYR A 681 -11.69 8.44 29.30
CA TYR A 681 -10.26 8.19 29.11
C TYR A 681 -9.80 6.77 29.49
N GLY A 682 -10.45 6.12 30.46
CA GLY A 682 -10.24 4.70 30.73
C GLY A 682 -8.79 4.30 31.03
N GLY A 683 -8.04 5.17 31.71
CA GLY A 683 -6.62 4.94 32.02
C GLY A 683 -5.62 5.36 30.93
N LEU A 684 -6.07 6.04 29.87
CA LEU A 684 -5.23 6.59 28.80
C LEU A 684 -5.09 8.11 28.91
N ALA A 685 -3.97 8.64 28.44
CA ALA A 685 -3.86 10.09 28.21
C ALA A 685 -4.66 10.49 26.96
N GLY A 686 -5.10 11.75 26.88
CA GLY A 686 -5.81 12.29 25.72
C GLY A 686 -5.03 12.08 24.42
N ARG A 687 -3.70 12.31 24.46
CA ARG A 687 -2.82 12.03 23.31
C ARG A 687 -2.86 10.58 22.81
N ASP A 688 -3.04 9.59 23.71
CA ASP A 688 -3.03 8.18 23.33
C ASP A 688 -4.34 7.82 22.61
N LEU A 689 -5.45 8.46 23.00
CA LEU A 689 -6.74 8.34 22.30
C LEU A 689 -6.65 8.89 20.87
N ASP A 690 -6.03 10.05 20.68
CA ASP A 690 -5.84 10.66 19.35
C ASP A 690 -4.89 9.84 18.44
N MET A 691 -3.78 9.35 19.02
CA MET A 691 -2.86 8.46 18.32
C MET A 691 -3.55 7.15 17.90
N MET A 692 -4.39 6.59 18.77
CA MET A 692 -5.16 5.39 18.51
C MET A 692 -6.21 5.61 17.42
N ALA A 693 -6.96 6.73 17.47
CA ALA A 693 -7.91 7.10 16.42
C ALA A 693 -7.23 7.15 15.05
N THR A 694 -6.10 7.86 14.96
CA THR A 694 -5.34 7.97 13.71
C THR A 694 -4.78 6.62 13.25
N GLY A 695 -4.27 5.81 14.18
CA GLY A 695 -3.71 4.49 13.86
C GLY A 695 -4.76 3.48 13.36
N LEU A 696 -5.98 3.53 13.89
CA LEU A 696 -7.12 2.71 13.41
C LEU A 696 -7.56 3.06 11.99
N LEU A 697 -7.38 4.32 11.56
CA LEU A 697 -7.58 4.69 10.16
C LEU A 697 -6.46 4.10 9.28
N GLU A 698 -5.21 4.35 9.66
CA GLU A 698 -4.01 3.94 8.90
C GLU A 698 -3.90 2.42 8.74
N VAL A 699 -4.23 1.62 9.76
CA VAL A 699 -4.10 0.16 9.69
C VAL A 699 -5.00 -0.46 8.63
N THR A 700 -6.11 0.21 8.28
CA THR A 700 -7.09 -0.30 7.32
C THR A 700 -6.77 0.06 5.87
N GLU A 701 -5.68 0.81 5.65
CA GLU A 701 -5.23 1.21 4.32
C GLU A 701 -4.72 0.01 3.50
N PRO A 702 -5.25 -0.25 2.29
CA PRO A 702 -4.85 -1.40 1.48
C PRO A 702 -3.36 -1.46 1.18
N ALA A 703 -2.71 -0.32 0.94
CA ALA A 703 -1.28 -0.28 0.64
C ALA A 703 -0.43 -0.72 1.84
N TYR A 704 -0.81 -0.33 3.06
CA TYR A 704 -0.14 -0.74 4.29
C TYR A 704 -0.27 -2.25 4.53
N LEU A 705 -1.49 -2.79 4.43
CA LEU A 705 -1.73 -4.22 4.63
C LEU A 705 -1.07 -5.08 3.54
N ALA A 706 -0.98 -4.58 2.31
CA ALA A 706 -0.26 -5.25 1.23
C ALA A 706 1.24 -5.36 1.54
N GLU A 707 1.86 -4.30 2.04
CA GLU A 707 3.26 -4.34 2.47
C GLU A 707 3.45 -5.26 3.69
N ARG A 708 2.53 -5.23 4.65
CA ARG A 708 2.60 -6.13 5.79
C ARG A 708 2.60 -7.60 5.36
N ALA A 709 1.76 -7.94 4.38
CA ALA A 709 1.71 -9.27 3.80
C ALA A 709 2.99 -9.63 3.02
N ASP A 710 3.55 -8.69 2.28
CA ASP A 710 4.81 -8.88 1.57
C ASP A 710 5.99 -9.10 2.54
N VAL A 711 6.07 -8.37 3.66
CA VAL A 711 7.06 -8.57 4.71
C VAL A 711 6.96 -9.96 5.34
N ALA A 712 5.75 -10.41 5.68
CA ALA A 712 5.54 -11.75 6.22
C ALA A 712 5.94 -12.83 5.20
N SER A 713 5.58 -12.65 3.93
CA SER A 713 5.99 -13.55 2.84
C SER A 713 7.51 -13.56 2.64
N HIS A 714 8.17 -12.40 2.70
CA HIS A 714 9.63 -12.30 2.56
C HIS A 714 10.34 -13.08 3.66
N LEU A 715 9.95 -12.87 4.93
CA LEU A 715 10.53 -13.65 6.02
C LEU A 715 10.24 -15.14 5.86
N ALA A 716 9.04 -15.54 5.40
CA ALA A 716 8.70 -16.94 5.19
C ALA A 716 9.60 -17.58 4.13
N ASP A 717 9.82 -16.88 3.01
CA ASP A 717 10.73 -17.30 1.95
C ASP A 717 12.16 -17.48 2.50
N ARG A 718 12.64 -16.56 3.36
CA ARG A 718 13.96 -16.66 4.02
C ARG A 718 14.05 -17.84 4.99
N VAL A 719 13.01 -18.10 5.78
CA VAL A 719 12.97 -19.21 6.75
C VAL A 719 12.94 -20.55 6.02
N ARG A 720 12.08 -20.71 5.01
CA ARG A 720 12.02 -21.92 4.18
C ARG A 720 13.33 -22.18 3.45
N SER A 721 13.96 -21.14 2.90
CA SER A 721 15.27 -21.25 2.24
C SER A 721 16.38 -21.73 3.18
N ALA A 722 16.26 -21.45 4.48
CA ALA A 722 17.18 -21.96 5.50
C ALA A 722 16.95 -23.45 5.83
N GLY A 723 15.85 -24.06 5.36
CA GLY A 723 15.47 -25.44 5.67
C GLY A 723 14.71 -25.60 6.99
N VAL A 724 13.99 -24.56 7.42
CA VAL A 724 13.17 -24.61 8.65
C VAL A 724 11.69 -24.60 8.27
N ASP A 725 10.97 -25.61 8.75
CA ASP A 725 9.52 -25.70 8.59
C ASP A 725 8.79 -24.61 9.39
N ILE A 726 7.68 -24.12 8.84
CA ILE A 726 6.79 -23.17 9.50
C ILE A 726 5.35 -23.67 9.49
N LEU A 727 4.51 -23.09 10.35
CA LEU A 727 3.06 -23.22 10.23
C LEU A 727 2.60 -22.55 8.93
N GLU A 728 1.94 -23.32 8.06
CA GLU A 728 1.42 -22.88 6.77
C GLU A 728 -0.10 -22.63 6.80
N PRO A 729 -0.61 -21.68 5.98
CA PRO A 729 0.14 -20.56 5.41
C PRO A 729 0.64 -19.61 6.53
N PRO A 730 1.69 -18.79 6.33
CA PRO A 730 2.16 -17.87 7.36
C PRO A 730 1.11 -16.81 7.69
N GLY A 731 0.96 -16.49 8.99
CA GLY A 731 0.17 -15.35 9.44
C GLY A 731 0.86 -14.01 9.13
N LEU A 732 0.12 -12.90 9.24
CA LEU A 732 0.68 -11.56 8.96
C LEU A 732 1.40 -10.94 10.14
N HIS A 733 1.03 -11.31 11.38
CA HIS A 733 1.67 -10.75 12.56
C HIS A 733 2.93 -11.49 12.97
N ALA A 734 3.08 -12.75 12.58
CA ALA A 734 4.18 -13.58 13.00
C ALA A 734 4.32 -14.83 12.13
N LEU A 735 5.55 -15.36 12.10
CA LEU A 735 5.83 -16.72 11.64
C LEU A 735 6.04 -17.64 12.84
N TYR A 736 5.67 -18.90 12.68
CA TYR A 736 5.76 -19.92 13.71
C TYR A 736 6.64 -21.06 13.19
N LEU A 737 7.87 -21.13 13.68
CA LEU A 737 8.89 -22.08 13.24
C LEU A 737 8.72 -23.39 14.01
N ASN A 738 8.78 -24.52 13.31
CA ASN A 738 8.65 -25.84 13.92
C ASN A 738 10.01 -26.33 14.46
N ALA A 739 10.31 -25.97 15.70
CA ALA A 739 11.56 -26.35 16.36
C ALA A 739 11.63 -27.85 16.66
N GLY A 740 10.49 -28.51 16.88
CA GLY A 740 10.44 -29.95 17.13
C GLY A 740 10.92 -30.78 15.93
N ARG A 741 10.61 -30.33 14.70
CA ARG A 741 11.16 -30.95 13.47
C ARG A 741 12.61 -30.58 13.22
N LEU A 742 13.02 -29.37 13.59
CA LEU A 742 14.40 -28.91 13.44
C LEU A 742 15.36 -29.62 14.40
N PHE A 743 14.92 -29.93 15.63
CA PHE A 743 15.72 -30.57 16.66
C PHE A 743 15.06 -31.86 17.18
N PRO A 744 14.94 -32.92 16.35
CA PRO A 744 14.25 -34.15 16.72
C PRO A 744 14.95 -34.91 17.86
N HIS A 745 16.22 -34.61 18.13
CA HIS A 745 17.01 -35.18 19.23
C HIS A 745 16.74 -34.52 20.59
N ILE A 746 16.05 -33.38 20.64
CA ILE A 746 15.67 -32.70 21.89
C ILE A 746 14.21 -33.06 22.21
N PRO A 747 13.94 -33.84 23.27
CA PRO A 747 12.58 -34.20 23.61
C PRO A 747 11.76 -32.98 24.07
N PRO A 748 10.42 -32.99 23.98
CA PRO A 748 9.56 -31.85 24.34
C PRO A 748 9.82 -31.25 25.73
N HIS A 749 10.09 -32.10 26.74
CA HIS A 749 10.39 -31.66 28.12
C HIS A 749 11.78 -31.03 28.28
N HIS A 750 12.62 -31.06 27.24
CA HIS A 750 13.87 -30.30 27.15
C HIS A 750 13.73 -29.07 26.23
N TYR A 751 12.49 -28.71 25.88
CA TYR A 751 12.11 -27.42 25.29
C TYR A 751 12.85 -27.06 23.99
N PRO A 752 12.69 -27.85 22.89
CA PRO A 752 13.33 -27.55 21.61
C PRO A 752 12.98 -26.16 21.07
N GLY A 753 11.75 -25.66 21.28
CA GLY A 753 11.38 -24.29 20.95
C GLY A 753 12.22 -23.26 21.71
N HIS A 754 12.43 -23.46 23.00
CA HIS A 754 13.25 -22.58 23.82
C HIS A 754 14.73 -22.64 23.39
N ALA A 755 15.21 -23.84 23.06
CA ALA A 755 16.54 -24.02 22.51
C ALA A 755 16.74 -23.22 21.22
N LEU A 756 15.80 -23.28 20.27
CA LEU A 756 15.86 -22.47 19.05
C LEU A 756 15.86 -20.97 19.38
N ALA A 757 15.03 -20.52 20.31
CA ALA A 757 14.96 -19.12 20.72
C ALA A 757 16.30 -18.63 21.32
N CYS A 758 16.93 -19.42 22.20
CA CYS A 758 18.27 -19.12 22.73
C CYS A 758 19.33 -19.09 21.64
N ARG A 759 19.27 -20.00 20.65
CA ARG A 759 20.20 -20.03 19.51
C ARG A 759 20.04 -18.84 18.58
N LEU A 760 18.80 -18.42 18.28
CA LEU A 760 18.53 -17.19 17.54
C LEU A 760 19.15 -15.96 18.19
N TYR A 761 19.06 -15.88 19.52
CA TYR A 761 19.71 -14.81 20.28
C TYR A 761 21.23 -14.96 20.21
N LEU A 762 21.79 -16.11 20.57
CA LEU A 762 23.24 -16.31 20.64
C LEU A 762 23.94 -16.08 19.28
N GLU A 763 23.36 -16.55 18.18
CA GLU A 763 23.95 -16.43 16.84
C GLU A 763 23.68 -15.04 16.21
N GLY A 764 22.45 -14.53 16.33
CA GLY A 764 22.02 -13.34 15.58
C GLY A 764 21.61 -12.12 16.41
N GLY A 765 21.61 -12.20 17.73
CA GLY A 765 21.03 -11.14 18.58
C GLY A 765 19.52 -10.99 18.40
N ILE A 766 18.83 -12.04 17.98
CA ILE A 766 17.40 -12.04 17.69
C ILE A 766 16.64 -12.56 18.91
N ARG A 767 15.78 -11.74 19.49
CA ARG A 767 14.86 -12.17 20.55
C ARG A 767 13.54 -12.66 19.93
N SER A 768 13.06 -13.80 20.39
CA SER A 768 11.83 -14.47 19.93
C SER A 768 11.08 -15.08 21.11
N ALA A 769 9.87 -15.60 20.88
CA ALA A 769 9.06 -16.24 21.91
C ALA A 769 8.85 -17.73 21.60
N GLU A 770 9.03 -18.59 22.60
CA GLU A 770 8.62 -19.98 22.52
C GLU A 770 7.09 -20.10 22.67
N LEU A 771 6.50 -21.02 21.92
CA LEU A 771 5.10 -21.43 21.97
C LEU A 771 5.00 -22.95 21.87
N GLY A 772 5.60 -23.62 22.85
CA GLY A 772 5.75 -25.07 22.93
C GLY A 772 5.57 -25.55 24.36
N SER A 773 6.28 -26.61 24.76
CA SER A 773 6.10 -27.24 26.06
C SER A 773 6.53 -26.37 27.25
N LEU A 774 7.40 -25.38 27.08
CA LEU A 774 7.73 -24.45 28.17
C LEU A 774 6.51 -23.59 28.53
N TYR A 775 5.76 -23.18 27.51
CA TYR A 775 4.54 -22.42 27.66
C TYR A 775 3.31 -23.29 28.02
N LEU A 776 3.02 -24.33 27.23
CA LEU A 776 1.76 -25.10 27.27
C LEU A 776 1.85 -26.45 28.01
N GLY A 777 3.07 -26.88 28.36
CA GLY A 777 3.31 -28.12 29.07
C GLY A 777 3.13 -28.00 30.58
N GLU A 778 3.15 -29.14 31.25
CA GLU A 778 3.10 -29.28 32.70
C GLU A 778 4.15 -30.33 33.12
N GLU A 779 4.74 -30.14 34.30
CA GLU A 779 5.70 -31.07 34.91
C GLU A 779 5.22 -31.47 36.31
N ASP A 780 5.57 -32.67 36.77
CA ASP A 780 5.37 -33.09 38.15
C ASP A 780 6.43 -32.50 39.11
N GLU A 781 6.36 -32.84 40.39
CA GLU A 781 7.30 -32.37 41.42
C GLU A 781 8.75 -32.82 41.19
N ASP A 782 8.94 -33.92 40.45
CA ASP A 782 10.24 -34.49 40.09
C ASP A 782 10.78 -33.93 38.75
N GLY A 783 10.01 -33.06 38.09
CA GLY A 783 10.37 -32.44 36.81
C GLY A 783 10.08 -33.30 35.58
N ASN A 784 9.29 -34.38 35.71
CA ASN A 784 8.88 -35.19 34.56
C ASN A 784 7.67 -34.55 33.87
N PRO A 785 7.57 -34.61 32.53
CA PRO A 785 6.43 -34.05 31.80
C PRO A 785 5.14 -34.84 32.11
N THR A 786 4.12 -34.15 32.62
CA THR A 786 2.76 -34.68 32.73
C THR A 786 1.92 -34.33 31.50
N LYS A 787 2.29 -33.23 30.82
CA LYS A 787 1.66 -32.75 29.59
C LYS A 787 2.68 -32.02 28.73
N SER A 788 2.66 -32.28 27.43
CA SER A 788 3.47 -31.54 26.44
C SER A 788 2.58 -30.74 25.51
N ALA A 789 3.15 -29.73 24.88
CA ALA A 789 2.48 -29.00 23.81
C ALA A 789 2.21 -29.93 22.62
N PRO A 790 1.14 -29.69 21.83
CA PRO A 790 0.89 -30.45 20.61
C PRO A 790 2.01 -30.23 19.58
N TYR A 791 2.64 -29.05 19.60
CA TYR A 791 3.72 -28.65 18.71
C TYR A 791 4.75 -27.82 19.45
N GLU A 792 6.00 -27.92 19.04
CA GLU A 792 7.12 -27.16 19.60
C GLU A 792 7.47 -26.00 18.67
N LEU A 793 6.78 -24.87 18.86
CA LEU A 793 6.88 -23.73 17.94
C LEU A 793 7.71 -22.58 18.53
N VAL A 794 8.31 -21.78 17.65
CA VAL A 794 8.92 -20.48 17.98
C VAL A 794 8.27 -19.39 17.15
N ARG A 795 7.76 -18.36 17.82
CA ARG A 795 7.15 -17.20 17.18
C ARG A 795 8.21 -16.15 16.88
N LEU A 796 8.26 -15.75 15.61
CA LEU A 796 8.91 -14.53 15.14
C LEU A 796 7.83 -13.48 14.88
N ALA A 797 7.49 -12.69 15.90
CA ALA A 797 6.50 -11.63 15.76
C ALA A 797 7.07 -10.46 14.93
N LEU A 798 6.24 -9.83 14.13
CA LEU A 798 6.61 -8.76 13.20
C LEU A 798 6.08 -7.42 13.72
N PRO A 799 6.89 -6.60 14.42
CA PRO A 799 6.49 -5.24 14.77
C PRO A 799 6.13 -4.41 13.53
N ARG A 800 5.00 -3.69 13.61
CA ARG A 800 4.43 -2.93 12.50
C ARG A 800 5.33 -1.73 12.16
N ARG A 801 5.79 -1.62 10.92
CA ARG A 801 6.57 -0.47 10.40
C ARG A 801 7.95 -0.25 11.05
N VAL A 802 8.53 -1.28 11.69
CA VAL A 802 9.82 -1.16 12.42
C VAL A 802 10.99 -1.68 11.60
N TYR A 803 10.91 -2.95 11.20
CA TYR A 803 12.01 -3.64 10.54
C TYR A 803 11.80 -3.70 9.03
N THR A 804 12.90 -3.58 8.30
CA THR A 804 12.95 -3.66 6.83
C THR A 804 13.35 -5.05 6.37
N ARG A 805 13.29 -5.31 5.05
CA ARG A 805 13.74 -6.58 4.45
C ARG A 805 15.16 -6.99 4.84
N SER A 806 16.11 -6.05 4.95
CA SER A 806 17.50 -6.37 5.32
C SER A 806 17.64 -6.89 6.76
N HIS A 807 16.77 -6.44 7.67
CA HIS A 807 16.69 -6.97 9.03
C HIS A 807 16.16 -8.41 9.02
N TYR A 808 15.16 -8.71 8.18
CA TYR A 808 14.66 -10.07 8.01
C TYR A 808 15.64 -10.99 7.26
N ASP A 809 16.47 -10.45 6.37
CA ASP A 809 17.57 -11.21 5.75
C ASP A 809 18.61 -11.64 6.79
N HIS A 810 18.86 -10.81 7.81
CA HIS A 810 19.71 -11.18 8.95
C HIS A 810 19.12 -12.34 9.77
N VAL A 811 17.79 -12.36 9.96
CA VAL A 811 17.09 -13.50 10.56
C VAL A 811 17.29 -14.77 9.74
N GLY A 812 17.09 -14.70 8.42
CA GLY A 812 17.32 -15.84 7.51
C GLY A 812 18.75 -16.36 7.57
N ARG A 813 19.76 -15.48 7.48
CA ARG A 813 21.19 -15.86 7.59
C ARG A 813 21.52 -16.50 8.94
N THR A 814 20.90 -16.03 10.03
CA THR A 814 21.08 -16.61 11.36
C THR A 814 20.52 -18.03 11.41
N LEU A 815 19.33 -18.26 10.84
CA LEU A 815 18.73 -19.59 10.76
C LEU A 815 19.58 -20.55 9.90
N GLU A 816 20.11 -20.10 8.76
CA GLU A 816 21.02 -20.90 7.92
C GLU A 816 22.25 -21.39 8.71
N GLN A 817 22.78 -20.57 9.64
CA GLN A 817 23.89 -20.96 10.52
C GLN A 817 23.47 -21.96 11.60
N ILE A 818 22.28 -21.80 12.16
CA ILE A 818 21.73 -22.71 13.18
C ILE A 818 21.48 -24.09 12.55
N VAL A 819 20.86 -24.15 11.38
CA VAL A 819 20.52 -25.40 10.67
C VAL A 819 21.79 -26.21 10.36
N LYS A 820 22.86 -25.55 9.92
CA LYS A 820 24.17 -26.21 9.69
C LYS A 820 24.76 -26.90 10.92
N ASN A 821 24.34 -26.49 12.12
CA ASN A 821 24.86 -27.00 13.40
C ASN A 821 23.74 -27.57 14.29
N ALA A 822 22.62 -27.98 13.70
CA ALA A 822 21.40 -28.34 14.44
C ALA A 822 21.63 -29.49 15.44
N GLU A 823 22.42 -30.50 15.06
CA GLU A 823 22.74 -31.65 15.91
C GLU A 823 23.53 -31.28 17.17
N SER A 824 24.24 -30.14 17.16
CA SER A 824 25.02 -29.65 18.31
C SER A 824 24.20 -28.85 19.32
N VAL A 825 22.94 -28.51 18.99
CA VAL A 825 22.07 -27.74 19.87
C VAL A 825 21.56 -28.64 21.00
N HIS A 826 21.73 -28.20 22.25
CA HIS A 826 21.22 -28.90 23.43
C HIS A 826 19.88 -28.32 23.88
N GLY A 827 19.13 -29.11 24.65
CA GLY A 827 17.91 -28.66 25.32
C GLY A 827 18.19 -27.93 26.64
N TYR A 828 17.11 -27.61 27.35
CA TYR A 828 17.11 -26.89 28.63
C TYR A 828 16.23 -27.58 29.66
N ARG A 829 16.51 -27.36 30.94
CA ARG A 829 15.65 -27.77 32.07
C ARG A 829 15.32 -26.57 32.95
N ILE A 830 14.14 -26.59 33.56
CA ILE A 830 13.74 -25.58 34.54
C ILE A 830 14.48 -25.83 35.85
N VAL A 831 14.97 -24.76 36.49
CA VAL A 831 15.56 -24.80 37.84
C VAL A 831 14.78 -24.00 38.87
N GLU A 832 13.94 -23.05 38.40
CA GLU A 832 13.04 -22.26 39.24
C GLU A 832 11.85 -21.82 38.36
N GLN A 833 10.62 -21.91 38.85
CA GLN A 833 9.42 -21.48 38.10
C GLN A 833 8.34 -20.90 39.00
N SER A 834 7.50 -20.04 38.40
CA SER A 834 6.25 -19.55 38.98
C SER A 834 5.14 -20.57 38.81
N PRO A 835 4.19 -20.71 39.76
CA PRO A 835 3.05 -21.63 39.61
C PRO A 835 2.08 -21.21 38.49
N ILE A 836 2.06 -19.93 38.11
CA ILE A 836 1.19 -19.38 37.07
C ILE A 836 2.06 -18.61 36.06
N LEU A 837 1.75 -18.76 34.77
CA LEU A 837 2.45 -18.11 33.65
C LEU A 837 3.98 -18.32 33.70
N ARG A 838 4.42 -19.56 33.95
CA ARG A 838 5.81 -19.92 34.24
C ARG A 838 6.83 -19.38 33.23
N HIS A 839 6.51 -19.40 31.94
CA HIS A 839 7.41 -18.99 30.86
C HIS A 839 7.94 -17.56 31.00
N PHE A 840 7.22 -16.64 31.64
CA PHE A 840 7.70 -15.27 31.87
C PHE A 840 8.79 -15.15 32.94
N ARG A 841 8.90 -16.09 33.87
CA ARG A 841 9.76 -15.99 35.07
C ARG A 841 10.60 -17.23 35.34
N ALA A 842 10.47 -18.27 34.54
CA ALA A 842 11.24 -19.49 34.71
C ALA A 842 12.74 -19.18 34.57
N LYS A 843 13.57 -19.80 35.42
CA LYS A 843 15.02 -19.86 35.25
C LYS A 843 15.37 -21.22 34.69
N LEU A 844 16.21 -21.24 33.68
CA LEU A 844 16.60 -22.46 32.98
C LEU A 844 18.11 -22.67 33.00
N GLN A 845 18.52 -23.91 32.73
CA GLN A 845 19.92 -24.28 32.52
C GLN A 845 20.04 -25.27 31.35
N PRO A 846 21.15 -25.25 30.59
CA PRO A 846 21.47 -26.28 29.61
C PRO A 846 21.40 -27.68 30.21
N VAL A 847 20.84 -28.63 29.47
CA VAL A 847 20.99 -30.06 29.77
C VAL A 847 22.36 -30.49 29.24
N THR A 848 23.34 -30.61 30.12
CA THR A 848 24.64 -31.23 29.79
C THR A 848 24.47 -32.75 29.81
N GLY A 849 24.84 -33.41 28.71
CA GLY A 849 24.84 -34.88 28.61
C GLY A 849 25.83 -35.55 29.56
#